data_AF-A0A536D3P3-F1
#
_entry.id   AF-A0A536D3P3-F1
#
_cell.length_a   1.000
_cell.length_b   1.000
_cell.length_c   1.000
_cell.angle_alpha   90.00
_cell.angle_beta   90.00
_cell.angle_gamma   90.00
#
_symmetry.space_group_name_H-M   'P 1'
#
loop_
_entity.id
_entity.type
_entity.pdbx_description
1 polymer ?
#
loop_
_entity_poly.entity_id
_entity_poly.type
_entity_poly.pdbx_seq_one_letter_code
_entity_poly.pdbx_strand_id
1 'polypeptide(L)'
;MLCGSTQSTSRWPTPARTGPSPRPIPRPTRAGSTSRSQTLRPPLRRCRPPWKTRPEARDGRSTAGAAVPQIRPTTTRRCRSRSATTSSPSRLSSSSSPAAASSSQQPLRIQRSTEVVSGPVDRQRGQAIVLVALIMVVLFGFLGLAIDGSRGYLDRRQLQAAADAGALAAAYQYMNSTDYTTSEQAATSMFASDMHIYATPSCSGYGSLSVACTFSDSANTSLSISVVNKAIAGVSFTLTGHNSLPVTIMQVLGAGPLIPVTVVATAVARVSATTPASIQTLSPDGCGGGGGTYSLRITGTESTAITGDVWANGSITSNGSATANVNGNVVDICPSMPPLLGGFTVSGTETNGWTLPDPGYPMPALNMTSQTWSQSDYDVVRSPGTYNADPKLGGGAGCYFLAGGIYNWQAGMTINGGLVSNELRAPDEPGLVATTSAVTGTVASIPVTALSVAVAGGTNVIVAGQAFTVTSAGAAAAATSIPVNSQAVSGTIPTGTTVVTDSRSANQFWNSNGVGCGGVFQPYPNSSNSGNPSSPPATYGVEVTAVRWSPYGVPSCSGPASPSCFLRESAPSMCRLVDIATNQFMKVWVSNVPGAMDYNVYISNDSCAGPFGYLGQITNTTTEGNKTVSGCAPSLSRNQSPPSSFNTCDLGSSSENFNGNNWSIDFTTNPPDPEAPPAGPPPLPNSDAGPATAAPPSGDRANENQCVNGTGARVACPTKVTGGYITPGAVELFFPGCGGTSSCCSASLSMSGGGDVYVFSGQQFGRELVYEPGPQQSPSPNTCANSVSGHGVTSFLGIFYLPAASITITGSSGYLASIAGGLIAYTATINGNGSVSIVGDPSLRTWPPSVRLTQ
;
A
#
# COMPACT_ATOMS: atom_id res chain seq x y z
N MET A 1 1.56 -35.71 -49.93
CA MET A 1 1.62 -37.14 -49.54
C MET A 1 0.78 -37.30 -48.28
N LEU A 2 -0.25 -38.16 -48.28
CA LEU A 2 -0.27 -39.50 -47.64
C LEU A 2 0.10 -39.48 -46.15
N CYS A 3 -0.61 -40.03 -45.16
CA CYS A 3 -1.91 -40.70 -44.93
C CYS A 3 -2.08 -40.75 -43.39
N GLY A 4 -3.29 -40.66 -42.80
CA GLY A 4 -4.11 -41.81 -42.32
C GLY A 4 -3.73 -42.32 -40.89
N SER A 5 -4.60 -42.86 -40.03
CA SER A 5 -6.07 -43.04 -40.03
C SER A 5 -6.58 -43.62 -38.67
N THR A 6 -7.87 -43.41 -38.31
CA THR A 6 -8.76 -44.26 -37.44
C THR A 6 -8.29 -44.79 -36.07
N GLN A 7 -8.92 -44.46 -34.92
CA GLN A 7 -10.22 -44.97 -34.37
C GLN A 7 -10.30 -46.45 -33.93
N SER A 8 -10.53 -46.68 -32.62
CA SER A 8 -11.33 -47.76 -31.97
C SER A 8 -11.24 -47.57 -30.44
N THR A 9 -12.24 -47.50 -29.55
CA THR A 9 -13.52 -48.20 -29.27
C THR A 9 -13.45 -49.55 -28.52
N SER A 10 -13.86 -49.55 -27.24
CA SER A 10 -14.40 -50.73 -26.51
C SER A 10 -15.35 -50.26 -25.38
N ARG A 11 -16.18 -51.17 -24.81
CA ARG A 11 -17.35 -50.83 -23.98
C ARG A 11 -17.69 -51.91 -22.93
N TRP A 12 -17.91 -51.50 -21.67
CA TRP A 12 -18.80 -52.16 -20.67
C TRP A 12 -18.40 -53.61 -20.21
N PRO A 13 -19.04 -54.24 -19.18
CA PRO A 13 -20.30 -53.90 -18.49
C PRO A 13 -20.30 -53.92 -16.93
N THR A 14 -21.45 -53.51 -16.36
CA THR A 14 -21.88 -53.72 -14.97
C THR A 14 -22.95 -54.83 -14.86
N PRO A 15 -23.24 -55.33 -13.65
CA PRO A 15 -24.65 -55.39 -13.20
C PRO A 15 -24.84 -54.98 -11.71
N ALA A 16 -26.10 -54.86 -11.23
CA ALA A 16 -26.43 -54.26 -9.93
C ALA A 16 -27.64 -54.90 -9.18
N ARG A 17 -27.68 -54.72 -7.83
CA ARG A 17 -28.81 -54.96 -6.86
C ARG A 17 -28.29 -54.68 -5.42
N THR A 18 -29.04 -54.26 -4.38
CA THR A 18 -30.41 -53.74 -4.17
C THR A 18 -30.46 -52.87 -2.88
N GLY A 19 -31.57 -52.18 -2.56
CA GLY A 19 -31.84 -51.54 -1.24
C GLY A 19 -32.74 -52.39 -0.32
N PRO A 20 -33.44 -51.85 0.72
CA PRO A 20 -33.63 -50.42 1.07
C PRO A 20 -33.43 -50.07 2.59
N SER A 21 -33.95 -48.90 3.03
CA SER A 21 -33.87 -48.25 4.37
C SER A 21 -35.01 -48.65 5.35
N PRO A 22 -35.03 -48.30 6.69
CA PRO A 22 -35.20 -46.92 7.23
C PRO A 22 -34.57 -46.61 8.64
N ARG A 23 -34.94 -45.44 9.24
CA ARG A 23 -34.65 -44.89 10.61
C ARG A 23 -35.72 -45.35 11.67
N PRO A 24 -35.80 -44.95 12.99
CA PRO A 24 -35.13 -43.85 13.75
C PRO A 24 -34.82 -44.00 15.30
N ILE A 25 -34.13 -42.99 15.90
CA ILE A 25 -34.32 -42.21 17.19
C ILE A 25 -35.06 -42.89 18.40
N PRO A 26 -34.70 -42.77 19.73
CA PRO A 26 -34.13 -41.60 20.49
C PRO A 26 -33.07 -41.86 21.65
N ARG A 27 -32.75 -40.74 22.37
CA ARG A 27 -32.14 -40.54 23.73
C ARG A 27 -32.95 -41.22 24.89
N PRO A 28 -32.53 -41.27 26.21
CA PRO A 28 -31.81 -40.22 27.00
C PRO A 28 -30.96 -40.56 28.28
N THR A 29 -30.29 -39.51 28.82
CA THR A 29 -29.93 -39.17 30.23
C THR A 29 -29.54 -40.20 31.32
N ARG A 30 -28.47 -39.89 32.07
CA ARG A 30 -28.49 -39.83 33.56
C ARG A 30 -27.44 -38.83 34.11
N ALA A 31 -27.53 -38.45 35.39
CA ALA A 31 -26.69 -37.42 36.03
C ALA A 31 -26.37 -37.73 37.52
N GLY A 32 -25.36 -37.03 38.07
CA GLY A 32 -25.08 -36.88 39.51
C GLY A 32 -23.58 -36.73 39.84
N SER A 33 -23.13 -36.27 41.02
CA SER A 33 -23.72 -35.31 41.99
C SER A 33 -22.80 -35.15 43.23
N THR A 34 -22.62 -33.91 43.74
CA THR A 34 -22.05 -33.55 45.08
C THR A 34 -20.55 -33.89 45.33
N SER A 35 -19.83 -33.30 46.31
CA SER A 35 -20.21 -32.45 47.47
C SER A 35 -19.22 -31.28 47.77
N ARG A 36 -19.43 -30.57 48.90
CA ARG A 36 -18.69 -29.33 49.34
C ARG A 36 -17.76 -29.59 50.55
N SER A 37 -16.71 -28.77 50.69
CA SER A 37 -16.40 -27.93 51.88
C SER A 37 -15.18 -27.01 51.59
N GLN A 38 -15.17 -25.71 51.92
CA GLN A 38 -14.92 -25.04 53.24
C GLN A 38 -13.54 -25.40 53.85
N THR A 39 -12.68 -24.48 54.31
CA THR A 39 -12.76 -22.99 54.52
C THR A 39 -11.35 -22.35 54.26
N LEU A 40 -10.83 -21.19 54.72
CA LEU A 40 -11.18 -20.11 55.69
C LEU A 40 -10.59 -18.73 55.20
N ARG A 41 -10.31 -17.75 56.10
CA ARG A 41 -9.90 -16.33 55.84
C ARG A 41 -9.46 -15.63 57.18
N PRO A 42 -9.27 -14.28 57.37
CA PRO A 42 -9.52 -13.09 56.53
C PRO A 42 -8.25 -12.39 55.95
N PRO A 43 -7.50 -11.42 56.56
CA PRO A 43 -7.72 -10.47 57.68
C PRO A 43 -8.20 -9.05 57.22
N LEU A 44 -7.71 -7.94 57.82
CA LEU A 44 -8.10 -6.51 57.67
C LEU A 44 -6.84 -5.59 57.81
N ARG A 45 -6.77 -4.27 57.54
CA ARG A 45 -7.68 -3.14 57.16
C ARG A 45 -7.05 -2.33 55.99
N ARG A 46 -7.65 -1.42 55.20
CA ARG A 46 -8.97 -0.72 55.13
C ARG A 46 -9.15 0.61 55.93
N CYS A 47 -8.82 1.78 55.35
CA CYS A 47 -9.29 3.12 55.81
C CYS A 47 -9.65 4.10 54.65
N ARG A 48 -10.32 5.24 54.94
CA ARG A 48 -10.94 6.20 53.99
C ARG A 48 -10.93 7.69 54.52
N PRO A 49 -11.35 8.73 53.75
CA PRO A 49 -11.06 10.17 53.98
C PRO A 49 -12.14 10.95 54.77
N PRO A 50 -11.99 12.30 54.97
CA PRO A 50 -13.03 13.24 54.46
C PRO A 50 -12.66 14.73 54.11
N TRP A 51 -13.35 15.28 53.07
CA TRP A 51 -14.09 16.58 52.95
C TRP A 51 -13.49 18.03 52.95
N LYS A 52 -13.84 18.79 51.87
CA LYS A 52 -14.32 20.22 51.72
C LYS A 52 -13.42 21.40 52.19
N THR A 53 -13.53 22.68 51.75
CA THR A 53 -14.59 23.52 51.07
C THR A 53 -14.07 24.46 49.92
N ARG A 54 -14.98 25.24 49.29
CA ARG A 54 -14.78 26.44 48.41
C ARG A 54 -15.10 27.75 49.23
N PRO A 55 -15.19 29.04 48.73
CA PRO A 55 -15.21 29.60 47.34
C PRO A 55 -14.46 30.96 47.12
N GLU A 56 -14.81 31.68 46.02
CA GLU A 56 -14.64 33.13 45.70
C GLU A 56 -13.23 33.71 45.36
N ALA A 57 -13.09 34.91 44.77
CA ALA A 57 -13.62 35.47 43.49
C ALA A 57 -13.16 36.93 43.26
N ARG A 58 -12.62 37.30 42.07
CA ARG A 58 -12.87 38.56 41.30
C ARG A 58 -11.90 38.88 40.14
N ASP A 59 -12.47 39.55 39.13
CA ASP A 59 -12.00 40.70 38.32
C ASP A 59 -10.50 40.91 37.97
N GLY A 60 -10.21 41.03 36.67
CA GLY A 60 -8.95 41.56 36.12
C GLY A 60 -9.07 41.83 34.61
N ARG A 61 -8.85 43.06 34.14
CA ARG A 61 -9.15 43.52 32.76
C ARG A 61 -7.88 43.73 31.92
N SER A 62 -8.10 43.78 30.59
CA SER A 62 -7.36 44.52 29.55
C SER A 62 -6.03 44.00 28.98
N THR A 63 -6.12 43.61 27.70
CA THR A 63 -5.34 44.09 26.52
C THR A 63 -3.84 43.81 26.33
N ALA A 64 -3.56 43.47 25.06
CA ALA A 64 -2.40 43.86 24.23
C ALA A 64 -1.10 43.03 24.28
N GLY A 65 -0.45 43.00 23.10
CA GLY A 65 1.00 42.84 22.96
C GLY A 65 1.49 41.44 22.63
N ALA A 66 1.98 41.24 21.39
CA ALA A 66 2.83 40.10 21.06
C ALA A 66 4.30 40.42 21.42
N ALA A 67 4.99 39.51 22.11
CA ALA A 67 6.44 39.53 22.25
C ALA A 67 7.01 38.13 22.55
N VAL A 68 8.19 37.84 21.99
CA VAL A 68 8.94 36.58 22.13
C VAL A 68 9.61 36.48 23.50
N PRO A 69 9.56 35.32 24.20
CA PRO A 69 10.45 35.01 25.31
C PRO A 69 11.67 34.18 24.85
N GLN A 70 12.89 34.61 25.20
CA GLN A 70 14.08 33.77 25.09
C GLN A 70 14.21 32.82 26.29
N ILE A 71 14.91 31.69 26.09
CA ILE A 71 15.21 30.72 27.15
C ILE A 71 16.71 30.72 27.48
N ARG A 72 17.05 31.05 28.73
CA ARG A 72 18.30 30.63 29.40
C ARG A 72 17.99 30.17 30.83
N PRO A 73 18.76 29.22 31.39
CA PRO A 73 18.38 28.50 32.60
C PRO A 73 18.81 29.21 33.90
N THR A 74 18.14 28.87 35.00
CA THR A 74 18.50 29.27 36.38
C THR A 74 18.72 28.06 37.29
N THR A 75 19.50 28.23 38.36
CA THR A 75 20.11 27.11 39.12
C THR A 75 20.19 27.39 40.62
N THR A 76 19.91 26.38 41.45
CA THR A 76 20.18 26.33 42.91
C THR A 76 20.76 24.94 43.23
N ARG A 77 21.99 24.75 43.74
CA ARG A 77 22.60 25.14 45.05
C ARG A 77 21.82 24.55 46.24
N ARG A 78 22.40 23.88 47.26
CA ARG A 78 23.81 23.57 47.70
C ARG A 78 23.70 22.39 48.73
N CYS A 79 24.70 21.65 49.25
CA CYS A 79 26.19 21.59 49.22
C CYS A 79 26.61 20.09 49.49
N ARG A 80 27.73 19.59 50.07
CA ARG A 80 28.93 20.13 50.77
C ARG A 80 30.21 19.23 50.59
N SER A 81 30.88 18.83 51.69
CA SER A 81 32.24 18.26 51.88
C SER A 81 32.26 17.25 53.08
N ARG A 82 33.22 16.34 53.35
CA ARG A 82 34.44 15.78 52.69
C ARG A 82 34.91 14.51 53.47
N SER A 83 35.63 13.59 52.80
CA SER A 83 36.74 12.71 53.28
C SER A 83 36.72 11.96 54.64
N ALA A 84 36.92 10.61 54.64
CA ALA A 84 38.07 9.91 55.30
C ALA A 84 37.94 8.34 55.44
N THR A 85 38.95 7.62 54.93
CA THR A 85 39.66 6.40 55.39
C THR A 85 38.98 5.15 56.06
N THR A 86 39.28 3.97 55.50
CA THR A 86 39.47 2.61 56.12
C THR A 86 38.45 1.95 57.07
N SER A 87 38.02 0.72 56.73
CA SER A 87 38.35 -0.53 57.49
C SER A 87 37.72 -1.80 56.88
N SER A 88 38.22 -2.98 57.28
CA SER A 88 37.59 -4.32 57.13
C SER A 88 37.53 -4.98 58.51
N PRO A 89 36.65 -5.97 58.80
CA PRO A 89 37.12 -7.37 58.69
C PRO A 89 36.07 -8.55 58.60
N SER A 90 36.43 -9.60 57.84
CA SER A 90 36.40 -11.04 58.23
C SER A 90 35.11 -11.91 58.36
N ARG A 91 35.28 -13.22 58.01
CA ARG A 91 34.55 -14.47 58.45
C ARG A 91 33.12 -14.75 57.89
N LEU A 92 32.58 -15.99 57.74
CA LEU A 92 32.97 -17.44 57.68
C LEU A 92 31.68 -18.24 57.21
N SER A 93 31.63 -19.58 56.97
CA SER A 93 32.29 -20.44 55.95
C SER A 93 31.75 -21.90 55.96
N SER A 94 31.37 -22.49 54.81
CA SER A 94 31.06 -23.94 54.61
C SER A 94 31.17 -24.31 53.10
N SER A 95 31.88 -25.34 52.59
CA SER A 95 31.99 -26.81 52.84
C SER A 95 30.87 -27.63 52.14
N SER A 96 31.07 -28.70 51.37
CA SER A 96 32.02 -29.87 51.38
C SER A 96 32.39 -30.34 49.94
N SER A 97 33.43 -31.12 49.58
CA SER A 97 34.11 -32.36 50.10
C SER A 97 33.38 -33.68 49.74
N PRO A 98 34.08 -34.71 49.17
CA PRO A 98 34.93 -35.71 49.87
C PRO A 98 36.40 -35.74 49.35
N ALA A 99 37.45 -36.32 49.97
CA ALA A 99 37.68 -37.45 50.92
C ALA A 99 37.86 -38.85 50.26
N ALA A 100 38.78 -39.75 50.67
CA ALA A 100 40.02 -39.75 51.50
C ALA A 100 40.75 -41.13 51.29
N ALA A 101 41.67 -41.75 52.07
CA ALA A 101 42.37 -41.50 53.36
C ALA A 101 43.64 -42.41 53.55
N SER A 102 44.75 -41.88 54.09
CA SER A 102 45.80 -42.62 54.89
C SER A 102 46.67 -43.71 54.19
N SER A 103 47.80 -44.26 54.70
CA SER A 103 48.58 -44.19 55.98
C SER A 103 49.98 -44.87 55.76
N SER A 104 51.03 -44.88 56.61
CA SER A 104 51.55 -44.04 57.72
C SER A 104 52.88 -44.65 58.30
N GLN A 105 53.47 -44.04 59.35
CA GLN A 105 54.58 -44.53 60.24
C GLN A 105 56.05 -44.56 59.72
N GLN A 106 56.98 -44.66 60.68
CA GLN A 106 58.47 -44.64 60.62
C GLN A 106 59.03 -45.93 61.33
N PRO A 107 60.31 -46.11 61.77
CA PRO A 107 61.59 -45.38 61.57
C PRO A 107 62.87 -46.28 61.39
N LEU A 108 64.08 -45.68 61.37
CA LEU A 108 65.44 -46.28 61.59
C LEU A 108 65.94 -47.30 60.50
N ARG A 109 67.24 -47.62 60.30
CA ARG A 109 68.48 -47.45 61.10
C ARG A 109 69.77 -47.45 60.24
N ILE A 110 70.69 -46.51 60.52
CA ILE A 110 72.19 -46.54 60.45
C ILE A 110 72.89 -47.66 59.61
N GLN A 111 73.68 -47.30 58.57
CA GLN A 111 75.17 -47.44 58.57
C GLN A 111 75.87 -46.72 57.39
N ARG A 112 77.21 -46.64 57.44
CA ARG A 112 78.09 -45.69 56.72
C ARG A 112 79.14 -46.41 55.86
N SER A 113 79.22 -46.06 54.57
CA SER A 113 80.44 -46.05 53.76
C SER A 113 80.17 -45.25 52.48
N THR A 114 80.50 -43.96 52.41
CA THR A 114 81.78 -43.44 51.87
C THR A 114 82.07 -43.84 50.43
N GLU A 115 81.52 -43.10 49.48
CA GLU A 115 82.25 -42.74 48.25
C GLU A 115 81.86 -41.32 47.82
N VAL A 116 82.81 -40.58 47.23
CA VAL A 116 82.61 -39.17 46.84
C VAL A 116 82.55 -39.10 45.32
N VAL A 117 81.35 -38.90 44.78
CA VAL A 117 81.15 -38.58 43.37
C VAL A 117 80.56 -37.17 43.27
N SER A 118 81.40 -36.22 42.85
CA SER A 118 81.02 -34.83 42.65
C SER A 118 80.17 -34.65 41.38
N GLY A 119 78.89 -35.00 41.48
CA GLY A 119 77.90 -34.63 40.44
C GLY A 119 77.83 -33.10 40.28
N PRO A 120 77.93 -32.56 39.05
CA PRO A 120 77.83 -31.12 38.85
C PRO A 120 76.47 -30.59 39.30
N VAL A 121 76.46 -29.63 40.24
CA VAL A 121 75.31 -28.75 40.41
C VAL A 121 75.35 -27.75 39.27
N ASP A 122 74.73 -28.10 38.15
CA ASP A 122 74.73 -27.29 36.94
C ASP A 122 74.16 -25.90 37.21
N ARG A 123 75.07 -24.92 37.26
CA ARG A 123 74.72 -23.51 37.32
C ARG A 123 74.23 -23.07 35.93
N GLN A 124 72.98 -23.38 35.59
CA GLN A 124 72.24 -22.76 34.48
C GLN A 124 71.93 -21.27 34.75
N ARG A 125 72.92 -20.49 35.20
CA ARG A 125 72.83 -19.06 35.52
C ARG A 125 72.99 -18.16 34.27
N GLY A 126 72.98 -18.74 33.07
CA GLY A 126 73.10 -18.02 31.79
C GLY A 126 71.90 -18.17 30.84
N GLN A 127 71.19 -19.31 30.83
CA GLN A 127 70.13 -19.54 29.83
C GLN A 127 68.79 -18.89 30.22
N ALA A 128 68.46 -18.87 31.52
CA ALA A 128 67.18 -18.33 32.00
C ALA A 128 66.99 -16.84 31.66
N ILE A 129 68.05 -16.03 31.74
CA ILE A 129 67.98 -14.60 31.40
C ILE A 129 67.73 -14.37 29.90
N VAL A 130 68.24 -15.24 29.02
CA VAL A 130 67.98 -15.17 27.56
C VAL A 130 66.53 -15.52 27.25
N LEU A 131 65.99 -16.57 27.89
CA LEU A 131 64.58 -16.95 27.74
C LEU A 131 63.64 -15.84 28.24
N VAL A 132 63.93 -15.26 29.41
CA VAL A 132 63.15 -14.14 29.98
C VAL A 132 63.24 -12.90 29.09
N ALA A 133 64.40 -12.59 28.52
CA ALA A 133 64.53 -11.47 27.57
C ALA A 133 63.67 -11.66 26.31
N LEU A 134 63.68 -12.86 25.72
CA LEU A 134 62.82 -13.19 24.56
C LEU A 134 61.33 -13.08 24.90
N ILE A 135 60.91 -13.64 26.05
CA ILE A 135 59.51 -13.58 26.50
C ILE A 135 59.10 -12.13 26.81
N MET A 136 59.97 -11.31 27.39
CA MET A 136 59.71 -9.88 27.62
C MET A 136 59.45 -9.13 26.31
N VAL A 137 60.28 -9.33 25.28
CA VAL A 137 60.05 -8.70 23.95
C VAL A 137 58.68 -9.10 23.38
N VAL A 138 58.30 -10.37 23.48
CA VAL A 138 56.99 -10.85 23.04
C VAL A 138 55.83 -10.24 23.85
N LEU A 139 55.98 -10.12 25.17
CA LEU A 139 54.98 -9.49 26.04
C LEU A 139 54.85 -7.98 25.78
N PHE A 140 55.95 -7.26 25.53
CA PHE A 140 55.88 -5.87 25.08
C PHE A 140 55.25 -5.74 23.70
N GLY A 141 55.45 -6.72 22.80
CA GLY A 141 54.73 -6.83 21.52
C GLY A 141 53.22 -6.90 21.69
N PHE A 142 52.73 -7.81 22.54
CA PHE A 142 51.30 -7.91 22.84
C PHE A 142 50.77 -6.67 23.58
N LEU A 143 51.54 -6.07 24.49
CA LEU A 143 51.15 -4.84 25.18
C LEU A 143 51.03 -3.64 24.22
N GLY A 144 51.96 -3.51 23.27
CA GLY A 144 51.91 -2.51 22.21
C GLY A 144 50.72 -2.70 21.30
N LEU A 145 50.48 -3.93 20.84
CA LEU A 145 49.29 -4.27 20.04
C LEU A 145 47.98 -3.98 20.78
N ALA A 146 47.92 -4.29 22.08
CA ALA A 146 46.74 -4.00 22.90
C ALA A 146 46.48 -2.50 23.07
N ILE A 147 47.50 -1.70 23.41
CA ILE A 147 47.32 -0.28 23.75
C ILE A 147 47.25 0.60 22.50
N ASP A 148 48.20 0.49 21.58
CA ASP A 148 48.23 1.31 20.37
C ASP A 148 47.12 0.87 19.39
N GLY A 149 46.84 -0.43 19.30
CA GLY A 149 45.72 -0.96 18.50
C GLY A 149 44.35 -0.53 19.04
N SER A 150 44.14 -0.54 20.36
CA SER A 150 42.88 -0.03 20.93
C SER A 150 42.67 1.46 20.66
N ARG A 151 43.74 2.27 20.72
CA ARG A 151 43.67 3.70 20.40
C ARG A 151 43.32 3.93 18.92
N GLY A 152 44.00 3.24 17.99
CA GLY A 152 43.69 3.32 16.56
C GLY A 152 42.27 2.85 16.20
N TYR A 153 41.75 1.84 16.90
CA TYR A 153 40.37 1.36 16.69
C TYR A 153 39.31 2.35 17.19
N LEU A 154 39.53 2.96 18.37
CA LEU A 154 38.63 3.99 18.90
C LEU A 154 38.61 5.23 17.99
N ASP A 155 39.78 5.67 17.54
CA ASP A 155 39.93 6.80 16.62
C ASP A 155 39.23 6.55 15.28
N ARG A 156 39.44 5.37 14.67
CA ARG A 156 38.71 4.96 13.46
C ARG A 156 37.19 5.05 13.65
N ARG A 157 36.67 4.67 14.81
CA ARG A 157 35.23 4.73 15.12
C ARG A 157 34.73 6.17 15.26
N GLN A 158 35.50 7.05 15.90
CA GLN A 158 35.14 8.46 16.06
C GLN A 158 35.21 9.20 14.72
N LEU A 159 36.29 9.01 13.96
CA LEU A 159 36.49 9.60 12.64
C LEU A 159 35.40 9.16 11.65
N GLN A 160 34.98 7.88 11.68
CA GLN A 160 33.88 7.38 10.84
C GLN A 160 32.54 8.03 11.22
N ALA A 161 32.22 8.14 12.52
CA ALA A 161 30.98 8.78 12.97
C ALA A 161 30.91 10.25 12.52
N ALA A 162 32.01 10.99 12.64
CA ALA A 162 32.10 12.36 12.17
C ALA A 162 32.00 12.49 10.64
N ALA A 163 32.57 11.53 9.89
CA ALA A 163 32.45 11.48 8.43
C ALA A 163 31.02 11.15 7.98
N ASP A 164 30.36 10.17 8.61
CA ASP A 164 28.96 9.82 8.36
C ASP A 164 28.03 11.01 8.67
N ALA A 165 28.25 11.70 9.80
CA ALA A 165 27.50 12.89 10.20
C ALA A 165 27.74 14.08 9.23
N GLY A 166 28.99 14.32 8.83
CA GLY A 166 29.34 15.36 7.86
C GLY A 166 28.73 15.13 6.48
N ALA A 167 28.79 13.89 5.97
CA ALA A 167 28.22 13.53 4.69
C ALA A 167 26.69 13.73 4.70
N LEU A 168 26.02 13.25 5.75
CA LEU A 168 24.58 13.44 5.95
C LEU A 168 24.21 14.93 6.05
N ALA A 169 25.02 15.75 6.72
CA ALA A 169 24.77 17.19 6.87
C ALA A 169 24.89 17.97 5.55
N ALA A 170 25.90 17.69 4.72
CA ALA A 170 26.00 18.28 3.38
C ALA A 170 24.82 17.85 2.51
N ALA A 171 24.54 16.55 2.48
CA ALA A 171 23.44 16.01 1.69
C ALA A 171 22.08 16.61 2.11
N TYR A 172 21.84 16.76 3.41
CA TYR A 172 20.63 17.40 3.95
C TYR A 172 20.51 18.88 3.53
N GLN A 173 21.59 19.65 3.64
CA GLN A 173 21.56 21.06 3.27
C GLN A 173 21.37 21.26 1.77
N TYR A 174 21.93 20.37 0.93
CA TYR A 174 21.71 20.41 -0.52
C TYR A 174 20.23 20.26 -0.91
N MET A 175 19.41 19.51 -0.16
CA MET A 175 17.96 19.45 -0.40
C MET A 175 17.27 20.80 -0.20
N ASN A 176 17.77 21.59 0.76
CA ASN A 176 17.12 22.82 1.23
C ASN A 176 17.60 24.07 0.48
N SER A 177 18.86 24.09 0.03
CA SER A 177 19.49 25.25 -0.62
C SER A 177 19.82 25.06 -2.10
N THR A 178 19.92 23.80 -2.55
CA THR A 178 20.49 23.38 -3.86
C THR A 178 21.88 23.95 -4.20
N ASP A 179 22.59 24.49 -3.21
CA ASP A 179 23.92 25.10 -3.35
C ASP A 179 25.00 24.22 -2.70
N TYR A 180 25.99 23.82 -3.50
CA TYR A 180 27.14 23.04 -3.05
C TYR A 180 27.94 23.76 -1.97
N THR A 181 28.08 25.09 -2.06
CA THR A 181 28.89 25.91 -1.16
C THR A 181 28.40 25.81 0.28
N THR A 182 27.10 26.03 0.50
CA THR A 182 26.45 25.88 1.82
C THR A 182 26.42 24.44 2.31
N SER A 183 26.32 23.48 1.38
CA SER A 183 26.32 22.04 1.69
C SER A 183 27.69 21.56 2.20
N GLU A 184 28.76 21.86 1.47
CA GLU A 184 30.13 21.52 1.83
C GLU A 184 30.56 22.20 3.15
N GLN A 185 30.15 23.46 3.37
CA GLN A 185 30.38 24.15 4.65
C GLN A 185 29.66 23.46 5.83
N ALA A 186 28.46 22.90 5.59
CA ALA A 186 27.74 22.11 6.59
C ALA A 186 28.42 20.77 6.89
N ALA A 187 28.99 20.09 5.89
CA ALA A 187 29.84 18.92 6.11
C ALA A 187 31.03 19.25 7.01
N THR A 188 31.84 20.26 6.64
CA THR A 188 33.03 20.64 7.40
C THR A 188 32.71 21.02 8.85
N SER A 189 31.65 21.80 9.07
CA SER A 189 31.26 22.26 10.42
C SER A 189 30.66 21.15 11.28
N MET A 190 29.87 20.23 10.69
CA MET A 190 29.38 19.05 11.41
C MET A 190 30.52 18.09 11.78
N PHE A 191 31.41 17.78 10.83
CA PHE A 191 32.59 16.93 11.05
C PHE A 191 33.48 17.49 12.17
N ALA A 192 33.78 18.79 12.12
CA ALA A 192 34.57 19.46 13.16
C ALA A 192 33.88 19.44 14.54
N SER A 193 32.55 19.60 14.58
CA SER A 193 31.77 19.54 15.82
C SER A 193 31.80 18.14 16.46
N ASP A 194 31.66 17.07 15.66
CA ASP A 194 31.61 15.69 16.16
C ASP A 194 33.01 15.18 16.57
N MET A 195 34.06 15.56 15.84
CA MET A 195 35.47 15.39 16.27
C MET A 195 35.88 16.30 17.44
N HIS A 196 35.01 17.22 17.89
CA HIS A 196 35.28 18.25 18.90
C HIS A 196 36.50 19.15 18.59
N ILE A 197 36.76 19.40 17.31
CA ILE A 197 37.84 20.28 16.83
C ILE A 197 37.36 21.73 16.88
N TYR A 198 37.74 22.45 17.94
CA TYR A 198 37.44 23.88 18.11
C TYR A 198 38.41 24.82 17.36
N ALA A 199 39.30 24.28 16.53
CA ALA A 199 40.20 25.05 15.67
C ALA A 199 39.48 25.45 14.37
N THR A 200 39.77 26.65 13.86
CA THR A 200 39.23 27.12 12.57
C THR A 200 39.87 26.35 11.41
N PRO A 201 39.11 25.60 10.58
CA PRO A 201 39.69 24.86 9.47
C PRO A 201 40.18 25.77 8.34
N SER A 202 41.35 25.45 7.80
CA SER A 202 41.82 26.00 6.51
C SER A 202 41.30 25.13 5.37
N CYS A 203 40.27 25.62 4.68
CA CYS A 203 39.61 24.94 3.56
C CYS A 203 39.82 25.68 2.22
N SER A 204 39.90 24.92 1.13
CA SER A 204 39.93 25.42 -0.25
C SER A 204 39.03 24.57 -1.16
N GLY A 205 38.51 25.15 -2.24
CA GLY A 205 37.69 24.44 -3.23
C GLY A 205 36.17 24.45 -3.00
N TYR A 206 35.65 25.20 -2.02
CA TYR A 206 34.20 25.36 -1.82
C TYR A 206 33.48 25.81 -3.11
N GLY A 207 32.31 25.22 -3.39
CA GLY A 207 31.52 25.41 -4.60
C GLY A 207 32.11 24.75 -5.86
N SER A 208 33.30 24.15 -5.78
CA SER A 208 34.05 23.61 -6.93
C SER A 208 33.93 22.09 -7.06
N LEU A 209 32.95 21.46 -6.38
CA LEU A 209 32.70 20.02 -6.32
C LEU A 209 33.85 19.17 -5.72
N SER A 210 34.88 19.80 -5.19
CA SER A 210 36.03 19.16 -4.55
C SER A 210 36.66 20.11 -3.54
N VAL A 211 36.51 19.82 -2.25
CA VAL A 211 37.02 20.63 -1.14
C VAL A 211 38.14 19.90 -0.41
N ALA A 212 39.22 20.60 -0.08
CA ALA A 212 40.26 20.12 0.83
C ALA A 212 40.31 21.01 2.07
N CYS A 213 40.11 20.41 3.25
CA CYS A 213 40.13 21.06 4.55
C CYS A 213 41.22 20.46 5.44
N THR A 214 41.92 21.32 6.16
CA THR A 214 42.97 20.96 7.13
C THR A 214 42.67 21.59 8.49
N PHE A 215 42.92 20.84 9.56
CA PHE A 215 42.71 21.29 10.93
C PHE A 215 44.06 21.41 11.64
N SER A 216 44.29 22.55 12.30
CA SER A 216 45.52 22.86 13.05
C SER A 216 45.53 22.24 14.46
N ASP A 217 45.16 20.96 14.56
CA ASP A 217 45.15 20.19 15.80
C ASP A 217 46.47 19.42 16.04
N SER A 218 46.55 18.66 17.14
CA SER A 218 47.74 17.88 17.51
C SER A 218 47.95 16.58 16.72
N ALA A 219 47.06 16.26 15.78
CA ALA A 219 47.10 15.02 14.98
C ALA A 219 47.17 15.29 13.46
N ASN A 220 47.07 16.55 13.04
CA ASN A 220 46.97 17.02 11.66
C ASN A 220 45.77 16.41 10.92
N THR A 221 44.59 16.41 11.57
CA THR A 221 43.35 15.93 10.94
C THR A 221 43.11 16.67 9.62
N SER A 222 42.75 15.92 8.57
CA SER A 222 42.35 16.49 7.28
C SER A 222 41.10 15.80 6.74
N LEU A 223 40.33 16.58 6.00
CA LEU A 223 39.05 16.18 5.43
C LEU A 223 39.05 16.59 3.95
N SER A 224 38.85 15.64 3.05
CA SER A 224 38.49 15.95 1.66
C SER A 224 37.02 15.64 1.42
N ILE A 225 36.36 16.51 0.65
CA ILE A 225 34.98 16.34 0.19
C ILE A 225 35.05 16.24 -1.33
N SER A 226 34.48 15.18 -1.91
CA SER A 226 34.28 15.05 -3.35
C SER A 226 32.79 14.97 -3.65
N VAL A 227 32.33 15.74 -4.63
CA VAL A 227 30.91 15.87 -4.98
C VAL A 227 30.69 15.39 -6.41
N VAL A 228 29.83 14.38 -6.58
CA VAL A 228 29.48 13.85 -7.90
C VAL A 228 27.99 14.07 -8.16
N ASN A 229 27.68 14.90 -9.15
CA ASN A 229 26.32 15.20 -9.57
C ASN A 229 25.90 14.29 -10.74
N LYS A 230 24.86 13.47 -10.55
CA LYS A 230 24.25 12.64 -11.61
C LYS A 230 22.90 13.21 -12.10
N ALA A 231 22.79 14.54 -12.13
CA ALA A 231 21.60 15.31 -12.46
C ALA A 231 20.38 14.86 -11.62
N ILE A 232 19.29 14.45 -12.30
CA ILE A 232 18.04 13.97 -11.71
C ILE A 232 18.17 12.76 -10.76
N ALA A 233 19.26 11.99 -10.84
CA ALA A 233 19.56 10.91 -9.91
C ALA A 233 20.12 11.41 -8.56
N GLY A 234 20.44 12.70 -8.48
CA GLY A 234 20.95 13.35 -7.27
C GLY A 234 22.47 13.46 -7.21
N VAL A 235 22.92 14.05 -6.11
CA VAL A 235 24.30 14.44 -5.84
C VAL A 235 24.85 13.62 -4.69
N SER A 236 26.00 12.97 -4.87
CA SER A 236 26.72 12.29 -3.79
C SER A 236 27.80 13.19 -3.20
N PHE A 237 27.83 13.32 -1.87
CA PHE A 237 28.89 13.94 -1.10
C PHE A 237 29.73 12.84 -0.45
N THR A 238 30.94 12.61 -0.95
CA THR A 238 31.91 11.65 -0.40
C THR A 238 32.92 12.39 0.46
N LEU A 239 32.90 12.14 1.77
CA LEU A 239 33.87 12.65 2.72
C LEU A 239 34.94 11.58 2.96
N THR A 240 36.22 11.95 2.82
CA THR A 240 37.35 11.14 3.27
C THR A 240 38.04 11.85 4.43
N GLY A 241 37.99 11.24 5.61
CA GLY A 241 38.67 11.72 6.81
C GLY A 241 40.01 11.01 6.99
N HIS A 242 41.08 11.77 7.17
CA HIS A 242 42.41 11.24 7.51
C HIS A 242 42.85 11.78 8.87
N ASN A 243 43.33 10.89 9.74
CA ASN A 243 43.95 11.23 11.02
C ASN A 243 45.29 10.48 11.20
N SER A 244 46.18 10.94 12.07
CA SER A 244 47.46 10.29 12.35
C SER A 244 47.79 10.30 13.84
N LEU A 245 47.75 9.12 14.47
CA LEU A 245 47.99 8.98 15.90
C LEU A 245 49.43 8.59 16.23
N PRO A 246 50.09 9.22 17.23
CA PRO A 246 51.36 8.77 17.74
C PRO A 246 51.20 7.47 18.53
N VAL A 247 51.91 6.42 18.10
CA VAL A 247 52.10 5.17 18.85
C VAL A 247 53.00 5.40 20.07
N THR A 248 52.75 4.72 21.19
CA THR A 248 53.51 4.92 22.44
C THR A 248 54.37 3.73 22.85
N ILE A 249 53.98 2.50 22.48
CA ILE A 249 54.69 1.28 22.90
C ILE A 249 55.27 0.55 21.69
N MET A 250 54.60 0.54 20.54
CA MET A 250 55.15 -0.05 19.32
C MET A 250 56.45 0.61 18.83
N GLN A 251 56.67 1.90 19.12
CA GLN A 251 57.93 2.60 18.78
C GLN A 251 59.16 1.92 19.40
N VAL A 252 59.02 1.38 20.62
CA VAL A 252 60.10 0.68 21.35
C VAL A 252 60.53 -0.61 20.63
N LEU A 253 59.66 -1.15 19.77
CA LEU A 253 59.87 -2.36 18.97
C LEU A 253 60.25 -2.06 17.51
N GLY A 254 60.57 -0.79 17.19
CA GLY A 254 61.00 -0.36 15.86
C GLY A 254 59.86 -0.08 14.87
N ALA A 255 58.60 0.00 15.31
CA ALA A 255 57.52 0.47 14.46
C ALA A 255 57.66 1.97 14.16
N GLY A 256 57.12 2.40 13.00
CA GLY A 256 57.07 3.81 12.63
C GLY A 256 56.31 4.67 13.64
N PRO A 257 56.59 5.99 13.74
CA PRO A 257 56.14 6.82 14.86
C PRO A 257 54.63 7.12 14.89
N LEU A 258 53.92 6.87 13.79
CA LEU A 258 52.50 7.19 13.60
C LEU A 258 51.72 6.00 13.04
N ILE A 259 50.47 5.83 13.48
CA ILE A 259 49.44 5.03 12.79
C ILE A 259 48.55 5.98 11.98
N PRO A 260 48.51 5.88 10.64
CA PRO A 260 47.53 6.58 9.84
C PRO A 260 46.16 5.89 9.95
N VAL A 261 45.11 6.68 10.17
CA VAL A 261 43.72 6.25 10.16
C VAL A 261 43.01 6.94 8.99
N THR A 262 42.20 6.21 8.24
CA THR A 262 41.44 6.76 7.11
C THR A 262 40.06 6.12 7.04
N VAL A 263 39.05 6.97 6.87
CA VAL A 263 37.64 6.61 6.76
C VAL A 263 37.03 7.27 5.54
N VAL A 264 35.96 6.66 5.00
CA VAL A 264 35.17 7.21 3.91
C VAL A 264 33.71 7.11 4.30
N ALA A 265 32.93 8.15 4.02
CA ALA A 265 31.48 8.16 4.13
C ALA A 265 30.90 8.88 2.92
N THR A 266 29.94 8.27 2.22
CA THR A 266 29.23 8.92 1.11
C THR A 266 27.77 9.11 1.47
N ALA A 267 27.18 10.26 1.13
CA ALA A 267 25.75 10.49 1.26
C ALA A 267 25.15 11.03 -0.05
N VAL A 268 24.02 10.47 -0.49
CA VAL A 268 23.35 10.84 -1.74
C VAL A 268 22.10 11.67 -1.46
N ALA A 269 22.12 12.93 -1.88
CA ALA A 269 20.98 13.85 -1.84
C ALA A 269 20.22 13.83 -3.18
N ARG A 270 18.90 13.64 -3.13
CA ARG A 270 17.99 13.91 -4.25
C ARG A 270 17.00 14.98 -3.79
N VAL A 271 16.89 16.08 -4.53
CA VAL A 271 15.80 17.06 -4.36
C VAL A 271 14.51 16.37 -4.78
N SER A 272 13.35 16.66 -4.15
CA SER A 272 12.09 16.06 -4.59
C SER A 272 11.85 16.28 -6.08
N ALA A 273 11.63 15.19 -6.81
CA ALA A 273 11.26 15.25 -8.22
C ALA A 273 9.90 15.95 -8.37
N THR A 274 9.73 16.69 -9.46
CA THR A 274 8.45 17.26 -9.88
C THR A 274 7.53 16.23 -10.54
N THR A 275 8.10 15.13 -11.04
CA THR A 275 7.41 13.96 -11.57
C THR A 275 7.14 12.93 -10.48
N PRO A 276 6.00 12.21 -10.54
CA PRO A 276 5.79 11.02 -9.71
C PRO A 276 6.81 9.95 -10.05
N ALA A 277 7.07 9.02 -9.13
CA ALA A 277 7.84 7.81 -9.43
C ALA A 277 6.89 6.67 -9.84
N SER A 278 7.20 5.98 -10.94
CA SER A 278 6.34 4.96 -11.56
C SER A 278 6.87 3.55 -11.34
N ILE A 279 8.18 3.35 -11.44
CA ILE A 279 8.85 2.05 -11.30
C ILE A 279 10.17 2.24 -10.54
N GLN A 280 10.40 1.43 -9.52
CA GLN A 280 11.69 1.26 -8.85
C GLN A 280 12.02 -0.23 -8.77
N THR A 281 13.12 -0.65 -9.40
CA THR A 281 13.64 -2.04 -9.30
C THR A 281 14.92 -2.09 -8.47
N LEU A 282 14.99 -3.02 -7.50
CA LEU A 282 16.00 -3.04 -6.44
C LEU A 282 17.19 -3.97 -6.71
N SER A 283 17.08 -4.93 -7.64
CA SER A 283 18.17 -5.85 -7.96
C SER A 283 19.35 -5.12 -8.65
N PRO A 284 20.61 -5.44 -8.33
CA PRO A 284 21.80 -4.98 -9.06
C PRO A 284 22.12 -5.83 -10.32
N ASP A 285 21.23 -6.72 -10.73
CA ASP A 285 21.44 -7.63 -11.86
C ASP A 285 21.70 -6.91 -13.20
N GLY A 286 22.53 -7.52 -14.04
CA GLY A 286 23.00 -6.90 -15.29
C GLY A 286 24.22 -5.97 -15.17
N CYS A 287 24.60 -5.50 -13.97
CA CYS A 287 25.80 -4.67 -13.74
C CYS A 287 27.14 -5.45 -13.79
N GLY A 288 27.21 -6.57 -14.52
CA GLY A 288 28.43 -7.38 -14.65
C GLY A 288 28.90 -8.12 -13.39
N GLY A 289 28.19 -7.98 -12.26
CA GLY A 289 28.49 -8.67 -10.99
C GLY A 289 27.27 -9.28 -10.28
N GLY A 290 26.05 -9.06 -10.79
CA GLY A 290 24.84 -9.78 -10.37
C GLY A 290 24.73 -11.15 -11.03
N GLY A 291 23.88 -12.02 -10.46
CA GLY A 291 23.65 -13.38 -11.01
C GLY A 291 22.63 -13.41 -12.14
N GLY A 292 21.77 -12.39 -12.24
CA GLY A 292 20.75 -12.20 -13.26
C GLY A 292 21.18 -11.23 -14.37
N THR A 293 20.37 -11.22 -15.44
CA THR A 293 20.67 -10.48 -16.68
C THR A 293 20.14 -9.04 -16.70
N TYR A 294 19.14 -8.71 -15.87
CA TYR A 294 18.47 -7.41 -15.85
C TYR A 294 17.79 -7.15 -14.50
N SER A 295 17.57 -5.87 -14.19
CA SER A 295 16.74 -5.41 -13.08
C SER A 295 15.33 -5.03 -13.55
N LEU A 296 15.25 -4.31 -14.68
CA LEU A 296 14.02 -4.04 -15.41
C LEU A 296 14.13 -4.57 -16.85
N ARG A 297 13.07 -5.23 -17.34
CA ARG A 297 12.96 -5.67 -18.74
C ARG A 297 11.65 -5.22 -19.36
N ILE A 298 11.74 -4.63 -20.56
CA ILE A 298 10.62 -4.48 -21.50
C ILE A 298 10.72 -5.57 -22.55
N THR A 299 9.59 -6.19 -22.92
CA THR A 299 9.52 -7.27 -23.91
C THR A 299 8.16 -7.29 -24.60
N GLY A 300 8.06 -7.94 -25.76
CA GLY A 300 6.79 -8.14 -26.47
C GLY A 300 6.78 -7.58 -27.90
N THR A 301 5.62 -7.11 -28.36
CA THR A 301 5.35 -6.65 -29.73
C THR A 301 4.70 -5.26 -29.86
N GLU A 302 4.19 -4.68 -28.76
CA GLU A 302 3.44 -3.42 -28.74
C GLU A 302 4.08 -2.37 -27.80
N SER A 303 3.53 -1.15 -27.79
CA SER A 303 4.03 -0.04 -26.97
C SER A 303 3.44 -0.03 -25.57
N THR A 304 4.29 0.12 -24.54
CA THR A 304 3.88 0.26 -23.14
C THR A 304 3.98 1.72 -22.68
N ALA A 305 2.91 2.27 -22.10
CA ALA A 305 2.85 3.67 -21.67
C ALA A 305 3.15 3.83 -20.17
N ILE A 306 4.25 4.50 -19.83
CA ILE A 306 4.68 4.72 -18.44
C ILE A 306 4.60 6.22 -18.14
N THR A 307 3.93 6.62 -17.07
CA THR A 307 3.87 8.02 -16.62
C THR A 307 4.55 8.15 -15.25
N GLY A 308 5.60 8.97 -15.16
CA GLY A 308 6.46 9.11 -13.99
C GLY A 308 7.82 8.43 -14.11
N ASP A 309 8.75 8.80 -13.22
CA ASP A 309 10.15 8.37 -13.19
C ASP A 309 10.32 6.85 -13.05
N VAL A 310 11.19 6.29 -13.90
CA VAL A 310 11.65 4.90 -13.86
C VAL A 310 13.06 4.83 -13.27
N TRP A 311 13.28 3.94 -12.30
CA TRP A 311 14.58 3.68 -11.71
C TRP A 311 14.89 2.18 -11.66
N ALA A 312 16.11 1.82 -12.03
CA ALA A 312 16.65 0.48 -11.89
C ALA A 312 17.99 0.48 -11.16
N ASN A 313 18.12 -0.37 -10.15
CA ASN A 313 19.39 -0.61 -9.44
C ASN A 313 20.39 -1.44 -10.25
N GLY A 314 19.90 -2.11 -11.29
CA GLY A 314 20.66 -2.88 -12.27
C GLY A 314 20.21 -2.49 -13.67
N SER A 315 20.51 -3.29 -14.69
CA SER A 315 20.32 -2.86 -16.07
C SER A 315 18.85 -2.82 -16.46
N ILE A 316 18.50 -1.82 -17.27
CA ILE A 316 17.26 -1.76 -18.03
C ILE A 316 17.52 -2.42 -19.39
N THR A 317 16.67 -3.38 -19.78
CA THR A 317 16.81 -4.11 -21.05
C THR A 317 15.53 -4.09 -21.86
N SER A 318 15.65 -4.03 -23.18
CA SER A 318 14.56 -4.23 -24.13
C SER A 318 14.85 -5.46 -25.01
N ASN A 319 13.83 -6.26 -25.31
CA ASN A 319 13.95 -7.45 -26.18
C ASN A 319 12.67 -7.66 -27.00
N GLY A 320 12.81 -8.05 -28.28
CA GLY A 320 11.67 -8.20 -29.19
C GLY A 320 11.39 -6.90 -29.97
N SER A 321 10.11 -6.56 -30.14
CA SER A 321 9.68 -5.38 -30.92
C SER A 321 8.83 -4.39 -30.12
N ALA A 322 8.56 -4.68 -28.84
CA ALA A 322 7.91 -3.75 -27.93
C ALA A 322 8.72 -2.46 -27.74
N THR A 323 7.99 -1.36 -27.56
CA THR A 323 8.55 -0.04 -27.24
C THR A 323 8.02 0.46 -25.90
N ALA A 324 8.72 1.40 -25.27
CA ALA A 324 8.29 2.00 -24.01
C ALA A 324 8.26 3.53 -24.11
N ASN A 325 7.08 4.13 -23.94
CA ASN A 325 6.92 5.58 -23.91
C ASN A 325 6.84 6.07 -22.47
N VAL A 326 7.94 6.63 -21.96
CA VAL A 326 8.08 7.13 -20.58
C VAL A 326 7.84 8.63 -20.54
N ASN A 327 6.66 9.03 -20.05
CA ASN A 327 6.38 10.41 -19.70
C ASN A 327 6.93 10.73 -18.29
N GLY A 328 8.25 10.90 -18.22
CA GLY A 328 9.01 11.03 -16.99
C GLY A 328 10.51 10.87 -17.27
N ASN A 329 11.31 10.66 -16.22
CA ASN A 329 12.74 10.39 -16.37
C ASN A 329 13.07 8.89 -16.33
N VAL A 330 14.27 8.51 -16.77
CA VAL A 330 14.78 7.12 -16.67
C VAL A 330 16.19 7.10 -16.05
N VAL A 331 16.40 6.19 -15.10
CA VAL A 331 17.66 6.04 -14.36
C VAL A 331 18.09 4.57 -14.32
N ASP A 332 19.27 4.26 -14.88
CA ASP A 332 19.93 2.94 -14.90
C ASP A 332 21.30 3.07 -14.24
N ILE A 333 21.80 2.05 -13.52
CA ILE A 333 23.14 2.11 -12.87
C ILE A 333 24.26 1.53 -13.73
N CYS A 334 23.97 0.60 -14.63
CA CYS A 334 24.98 -0.31 -15.17
C CYS A 334 25.84 0.18 -16.35
N PRO A 335 25.36 1.03 -17.29
CA PRO A 335 26.21 1.48 -18.40
C PRO A 335 27.12 2.64 -17.99
N SER A 336 28.37 2.63 -18.50
CA SER A 336 29.38 3.68 -18.31
C SER A 336 29.16 4.95 -19.16
N MET A 337 27.98 5.07 -19.77
CA MET A 337 27.42 6.20 -20.50
C MET A 337 25.91 6.25 -20.16
N PRO A 338 25.18 7.34 -20.43
CA PRO A 338 23.71 7.30 -20.36
C PRO A 338 23.18 6.11 -21.18
N PRO A 339 22.15 5.39 -20.68
CA PRO A 339 21.72 4.13 -21.27
C PRO A 339 21.08 4.39 -22.65
N LEU A 340 21.69 3.93 -23.74
CA LEU A 340 21.09 3.98 -25.08
C LEU A 340 20.00 2.90 -25.20
N LEU A 341 18.84 3.17 -24.60
CA LEU A 341 17.72 2.25 -24.50
C LEU A 341 16.97 2.11 -25.84
N GLY A 342 17.44 1.19 -26.68
CA GLY A 342 16.77 0.87 -27.94
C GLY A 342 15.29 0.50 -27.74
N GLY A 343 14.39 1.25 -28.37
CA GLY A 343 12.94 1.07 -28.25
C GLY A 343 12.27 1.90 -27.14
N PHE A 344 13.01 2.68 -26.35
CA PHE A 344 12.42 3.66 -25.44
C PHE A 344 12.22 5.02 -26.12
N THR A 345 11.19 5.74 -25.69
CA THR A 345 10.92 7.15 -25.97
C THR A 345 10.68 7.83 -24.63
N VAL A 346 11.57 8.75 -24.24
CA VAL A 346 11.55 9.38 -22.90
C VAL A 346 11.29 10.88 -23.05
N SER A 347 10.33 11.43 -22.30
CA SER A 347 10.03 12.88 -22.33
C SER A 347 10.92 13.72 -21.41
N GLY A 348 11.45 13.12 -20.34
CA GLY A 348 12.41 13.71 -19.42
C GLY A 348 13.86 13.41 -19.80
N THR A 349 14.70 13.14 -18.80
CA THR A 349 16.14 12.84 -18.98
C THR A 349 16.44 11.37 -18.70
N GLU A 350 17.33 10.78 -19.50
CA GLU A 350 17.98 9.49 -19.24
C GLU A 350 19.35 9.75 -18.57
N THR A 351 19.67 9.08 -17.46
CA THR A 351 20.97 9.25 -16.77
C THR A 351 21.45 7.99 -16.05
N ASN A 352 22.72 7.98 -15.64
CA ASN A 352 23.27 6.96 -14.77
C ASN A 352 22.86 7.20 -13.29
N GLY A 353 22.52 6.14 -12.54
CA GLY A 353 21.91 6.21 -11.21
C GLY A 353 22.83 6.02 -10.00
N TRP A 354 22.20 5.80 -8.85
CA TRP A 354 22.83 5.42 -7.58
C TRP A 354 22.01 4.30 -6.93
N THR A 355 22.65 3.32 -6.28
CA THR A 355 21.95 2.16 -5.71
C THR A 355 21.00 2.60 -4.60
N LEU A 356 19.70 2.37 -4.81
CA LEU A 356 18.65 2.67 -3.86
C LEU A 356 18.47 1.49 -2.89
N PRO A 357 18.51 1.69 -1.57
CA PRO A 357 17.96 0.70 -0.67
C PRO A 357 16.44 0.57 -0.89
N ASP A 358 15.88 -0.52 -0.38
CA ASP A 358 14.45 -0.63 -0.13
C ASP A 358 13.95 0.61 0.65
N PRO A 359 12.90 1.33 0.19
CA PRO A 359 12.29 2.43 0.94
C PRO A 359 11.75 2.05 2.33
N GLY A 360 11.58 0.75 2.62
CA GLY A 360 11.29 0.22 3.95
C GLY A 360 9.88 0.56 4.43
N TYR A 361 8.86 0.21 3.65
CA TYR A 361 7.46 0.47 4.00
C TYR A 361 7.06 -0.33 5.27
N PRO A 362 6.22 0.25 6.15
CA PRO A 362 5.89 -0.37 7.43
C PRO A 362 4.99 -1.59 7.24
N MET A 363 5.27 -2.69 7.92
CA MET A 363 4.41 -3.88 7.84
C MET A 363 2.98 -3.56 8.35
N PRO A 364 1.92 -3.95 7.60
CA PRO A 364 0.55 -3.69 7.99
C PRO A 364 0.06 -4.58 9.14
N ALA A 365 -0.97 -4.10 9.86
CA ALA A 365 -1.53 -4.75 11.04
C ALA A 365 -2.48 -5.90 10.66
N LEU A 366 -1.92 -7.08 10.38
CA LEU A 366 -2.65 -8.25 9.83
C LEU A 366 -3.88 -8.67 10.64
N ASN A 367 -4.97 -8.96 9.92
CA ASN A 367 -6.16 -9.58 10.49
C ASN A 367 -6.00 -11.11 10.59
N MET A 368 -5.76 -11.60 11.81
CA MET A 368 -5.59 -13.02 12.15
C MET A 368 -6.89 -13.86 12.08
N THR A 369 -8.04 -13.26 11.75
CA THR A 369 -9.30 -13.99 11.60
C THR A 369 -9.22 -14.94 10.40
N SER A 370 -9.33 -16.26 10.61
CA SER A 370 -9.29 -17.23 9.52
C SER A 370 -10.51 -17.07 8.61
N GLN A 371 -10.27 -16.97 7.30
CA GLN A 371 -11.28 -16.90 6.26
C GLN A 371 -11.12 -18.09 5.29
N THR A 372 -12.15 -18.34 4.49
CA THR A 372 -12.17 -19.36 3.44
C THR A 372 -12.74 -18.80 2.15
N TRP A 373 -12.18 -19.20 1.01
CA TRP A 373 -12.73 -18.91 -0.31
C TRP A 373 -12.41 -20.08 -1.24
N SER A 374 -13.44 -20.83 -1.61
CA SER A 374 -13.41 -21.79 -2.71
C SER A 374 -14.23 -21.27 -3.88
N GLN A 375 -13.88 -21.68 -5.10
CA GLN A 375 -14.69 -21.41 -6.29
C GLN A 375 -16.11 -22.03 -6.18
N SER A 376 -16.34 -22.99 -5.28
CA SER A 376 -17.67 -23.52 -4.93
C SER A 376 -18.56 -22.56 -4.15
N ASP A 377 -17.99 -21.58 -3.44
CA ASP A 377 -18.69 -20.92 -2.34
C ASP A 377 -19.59 -19.81 -2.87
N TYR A 378 -20.90 -20.01 -2.77
CA TYR A 378 -21.93 -19.18 -3.39
C TYR A 378 -21.96 -17.72 -2.91
N ASP A 379 -21.46 -17.44 -1.71
CA ASP A 379 -21.26 -16.09 -1.20
C ASP A 379 -20.37 -15.29 -2.16
N VAL A 380 -20.84 -14.14 -2.62
CA VAL A 380 -20.10 -13.19 -3.48
C VAL A 380 -19.19 -12.26 -2.65
N VAL A 381 -19.54 -12.00 -1.39
CA VAL A 381 -18.80 -11.07 -0.54
C VAL A 381 -17.61 -11.79 0.10
N ARG A 382 -16.46 -11.14 0.12
CA ARG A 382 -15.27 -11.60 0.84
C ARG A 382 -14.94 -10.62 1.95
N SER A 383 -14.52 -11.17 3.09
CA SER A 383 -14.20 -10.42 4.29
C SER A 383 -12.68 -10.39 4.50
N PRO A 384 -12.11 -9.29 5.03
CA PRO A 384 -10.69 -9.24 5.37
C PRO A 384 -10.33 -10.28 6.44
N GLY A 385 -9.09 -10.73 6.43
CA GLY A 385 -8.62 -11.83 7.27
C GLY A 385 -7.52 -12.66 6.64
N THR A 386 -7.25 -13.81 7.23
CA THR A 386 -6.18 -14.74 6.85
C THR A 386 -6.75 -15.90 6.04
N TYR A 387 -6.35 -16.00 4.77
CA TYR A 387 -6.75 -17.04 3.83
C TYR A 387 -5.67 -18.11 3.74
N ASN A 388 -5.98 -19.31 4.25
CA ASN A 388 -5.06 -20.45 4.32
C ASN A 388 -4.99 -21.30 3.04
N ALA A 389 -5.76 -20.93 2.01
CA ALA A 389 -5.82 -21.61 0.72
C ALA A 389 -6.00 -20.58 -0.41
N ASP A 390 -5.34 -20.83 -1.54
CA ASP A 390 -5.51 -20.08 -2.79
C ASP A 390 -6.88 -20.40 -3.41
N PRO A 391 -7.73 -19.40 -3.71
CA PRO A 391 -9.08 -19.60 -4.25
C PRO A 391 -9.12 -20.13 -5.70
N LYS A 392 -8.02 -20.04 -6.45
CA LYS A 392 -7.84 -20.60 -7.82
C LYS A 392 -9.03 -20.35 -8.75
N LEU A 393 -9.38 -19.09 -8.95
CA LEU A 393 -10.51 -18.70 -9.77
C LEU A 393 -10.24 -19.05 -11.24
N GLY A 394 -10.95 -20.05 -11.77
CA GLY A 394 -10.88 -20.44 -13.18
C GLY A 394 -11.88 -19.69 -14.06
N GLY A 395 -11.79 -19.87 -15.38
CA GLY A 395 -12.74 -19.30 -16.35
C GLY A 395 -14.20 -19.56 -15.95
N GLY A 396 -15.01 -18.50 -15.94
CA GLY A 396 -16.41 -18.57 -15.48
C GLY A 396 -16.62 -18.56 -13.96
N ALA A 397 -15.64 -18.14 -13.15
CA ALA A 397 -15.79 -18.07 -11.68
C ALA A 397 -16.87 -17.08 -11.17
N GLY A 398 -17.45 -16.23 -12.04
CA GLY A 398 -18.41 -15.19 -11.69
C GLY A 398 -17.76 -13.98 -11.02
N CYS A 399 -18.53 -13.23 -10.23
CA CYS A 399 -18.05 -12.02 -9.55
C CYS A 399 -17.83 -12.20 -8.05
N TYR A 400 -16.91 -11.42 -7.49
CA TYR A 400 -16.60 -11.35 -6.06
C TYR A 400 -16.35 -9.92 -5.61
N PHE A 401 -16.97 -9.53 -4.49
CA PHE A 401 -16.79 -8.23 -3.87
C PHE A 401 -15.87 -8.33 -2.65
N LEU A 402 -14.76 -7.60 -2.62
CA LEU A 402 -13.88 -7.51 -1.44
C LEU A 402 -14.36 -6.41 -0.50
N ALA A 403 -14.71 -6.76 0.75
CA ALA A 403 -14.94 -5.79 1.80
C ALA A 403 -13.62 -5.12 2.23
N GLY A 404 -13.67 -3.83 2.55
CA GLY A 404 -12.49 -3.05 2.93
C GLY A 404 -11.71 -3.63 4.12
N GLY A 405 -10.39 -3.61 4.05
CA GLY A 405 -9.49 -4.20 5.04
C GLY A 405 -8.34 -5.00 4.43
N ILE A 406 -7.58 -5.67 5.30
CA ILE A 406 -6.33 -6.38 4.97
C ILE A 406 -6.61 -7.87 4.72
N TYR A 407 -6.07 -8.39 3.61
CA TYR A 407 -6.19 -9.78 3.17
C TYR A 407 -4.81 -10.47 3.22
N ASN A 408 -4.66 -11.44 4.12
CA ASN A 408 -3.41 -12.16 4.35
C ASN A 408 -3.42 -13.53 3.65
N TRP A 409 -2.73 -13.64 2.51
CA TRP A 409 -2.76 -14.78 1.58
C TRP A 409 -1.65 -15.80 1.85
N GLN A 410 -1.83 -16.64 2.87
CA GLN A 410 -0.81 -17.62 3.29
C GLN A 410 -0.42 -18.64 2.20
N ALA A 411 -1.30 -18.87 1.21
CA ALA A 411 -1.09 -19.82 0.12
C ALA A 411 -1.13 -19.17 -1.28
N GLY A 412 -1.14 -17.84 -1.37
CA GLY A 412 -1.24 -17.09 -2.63
C GLY A 412 -2.67 -16.80 -3.10
N MET A 413 -2.80 -16.13 -4.24
CA MET A 413 -4.07 -15.74 -4.85
C MET A 413 -3.99 -15.87 -6.38
N THR A 414 -4.63 -16.90 -6.92
CA THR A 414 -4.68 -17.17 -8.37
C THR A 414 -6.02 -16.72 -8.97
N ILE A 415 -5.97 -15.83 -9.96
CA ILE A 415 -7.12 -15.22 -10.64
C ILE A 415 -6.99 -15.39 -12.16
N ASN A 416 -7.58 -16.48 -12.68
CA ASN A 416 -7.58 -16.84 -14.10
C ASN A 416 -9.00 -16.84 -14.70
N GLY A 417 -9.99 -16.27 -13.99
CA GLY A 417 -11.36 -16.10 -14.46
C GLY A 417 -12.26 -15.40 -13.44
N GLY A 418 -13.34 -14.79 -13.94
CA GLY A 418 -14.25 -13.98 -13.14
C GLY A 418 -13.81 -12.52 -12.99
N LEU A 419 -14.53 -11.76 -12.17
CA LEU A 419 -14.23 -10.36 -11.84
C LEU A 419 -14.15 -10.18 -10.32
N VAL A 420 -13.00 -9.70 -9.82
CA VAL A 420 -12.78 -9.39 -8.40
C VAL A 420 -12.64 -7.89 -8.22
N SER A 421 -13.41 -7.29 -7.32
CA SER A 421 -13.37 -5.84 -7.10
C SER A 421 -13.83 -5.41 -5.71
N ASN A 422 -13.43 -4.22 -5.25
CA ASN A 422 -14.00 -3.53 -4.08
C ASN A 422 -14.86 -2.30 -4.45
N GLU A 423 -15.12 -2.05 -5.74
CA GLU A 423 -16.02 -1.00 -6.26
C GLU A 423 -17.48 -1.25 -5.87
N LEU A 424 -18.17 -0.21 -5.41
CA LEU A 424 -19.63 -0.25 -5.25
C LEU A 424 -20.26 0.50 -6.43
N ARG A 425 -21.13 -0.19 -7.17
CA ARG A 425 -21.82 0.32 -8.38
C ARG A 425 -23.33 0.21 -8.18
N ALA A 426 -24.10 1.05 -8.86
CA ALA A 426 -25.56 0.91 -8.91
C ALA A 426 -26.01 -0.26 -9.84
N PRO A 427 -27.24 -0.78 -9.68
CA PRO A 427 -27.92 -1.54 -10.73
C PRO A 427 -28.19 -0.64 -11.94
N ASP A 428 -28.15 -1.19 -13.16
CA ASP A 428 -28.34 -0.44 -14.42
C ASP A 428 -27.57 0.90 -14.50
N GLU A 429 -26.24 0.84 -14.48
CA GLU A 429 -25.37 2.01 -14.65
C GLU A 429 -25.75 2.81 -15.92
N PRO A 430 -25.85 4.15 -15.86
CA PRO A 430 -26.25 4.98 -16.99
C PRO A 430 -25.24 4.94 -18.12
N GLY A 431 -25.72 5.08 -19.36
CA GLY A 431 -24.89 5.28 -20.54
C GLY A 431 -24.26 6.66 -20.47
N LEU A 432 -22.94 6.72 -20.27
CA LEU A 432 -22.16 7.95 -20.16
C LEU A 432 -21.27 8.16 -21.39
N VAL A 433 -21.14 9.41 -21.80
CA VAL A 433 -20.29 9.86 -22.91
C VAL A 433 -19.72 11.24 -22.59
N ALA A 434 -18.75 11.77 -23.35
CA ALA A 434 -18.11 13.06 -23.08
C ALA A 434 -18.23 14.03 -24.27
N THR A 435 -18.31 15.33 -24.02
CA THR A 435 -18.37 16.34 -25.10
C THR A 435 -17.06 16.43 -25.88
N THR A 436 -17.11 16.38 -27.21
CA THR A 436 -15.93 16.50 -28.09
C THR A 436 -15.61 17.94 -28.50
N SER A 437 -16.44 18.90 -28.11
CA SER A 437 -16.20 20.34 -28.27
C SER A 437 -17.02 21.12 -27.23
N ALA A 438 -16.60 22.36 -26.94
CA ALA A 438 -17.35 23.23 -26.05
C ALA A 438 -18.72 23.60 -26.64
N VAL A 439 -19.74 23.69 -25.78
CA VAL A 439 -21.14 23.91 -26.18
C VAL A 439 -21.62 25.23 -25.57
N THR A 440 -22.14 26.14 -26.41
CA THR A 440 -22.51 27.51 -26.04
C THR A 440 -23.74 27.99 -26.80
N GLY A 441 -24.46 28.97 -26.24
CA GLY A 441 -25.62 29.60 -26.89
C GLY A 441 -26.80 28.64 -27.06
N THR A 442 -27.58 28.82 -28.13
CA THR A 442 -28.70 27.93 -28.46
C THR A 442 -28.23 26.80 -29.37
N VAL A 443 -28.46 25.55 -28.97
CA VAL A 443 -28.01 24.35 -29.69
C VAL A 443 -29.15 23.40 -30.03
N ALA A 444 -28.99 22.69 -31.15
CA ALA A 444 -29.87 21.60 -31.60
C ALA A 444 -29.14 20.24 -31.69
N SER A 445 -27.88 20.19 -31.29
CA SER A 445 -27.09 18.95 -31.21
C SER A 445 -25.94 19.10 -30.23
N ILE A 446 -25.69 18.08 -29.42
CA ILE A 446 -24.54 18.02 -28.50
C ILE A 446 -23.44 17.16 -29.15
N PRO A 447 -22.24 17.70 -29.44
CA PRO A 447 -21.13 16.92 -30.01
C PRO A 447 -20.49 16.05 -28.93
N VAL A 448 -20.36 14.75 -29.17
CA VAL A 448 -19.92 13.76 -28.18
C VAL A 448 -18.87 12.80 -28.74
N THR A 449 -18.18 12.07 -27.87
CA THR A 449 -17.44 10.86 -28.26
C THR A 449 -18.42 9.80 -28.79
N ALA A 450 -17.94 8.84 -29.58
CA ALA A 450 -18.83 7.88 -30.25
C ALA A 450 -19.66 7.07 -29.24
N LEU A 451 -20.99 7.16 -29.33
CA LEU A 451 -21.91 6.54 -28.37
C LEU A 451 -21.73 5.02 -28.27
N SER A 452 -21.64 4.48 -27.05
CA SER A 452 -21.63 3.03 -26.80
C SER A 452 -23.02 2.38 -26.95
N VAL A 453 -24.09 3.16 -26.78
CA VAL A 453 -25.50 2.73 -26.82
C VAL A 453 -26.34 3.76 -27.56
N ALA A 454 -27.40 3.32 -28.25
CA ALA A 454 -28.34 4.21 -28.89
C ALA A 454 -29.22 4.95 -27.85
N VAL A 455 -29.29 6.27 -27.95
CA VAL A 455 -30.18 7.10 -27.11
C VAL A 455 -31.53 7.21 -27.80
N ALA A 456 -32.61 6.85 -27.10
CA ALA A 456 -33.96 6.86 -27.65
C ALA A 456 -34.47 8.29 -27.92
N GLY A 457 -35.31 8.45 -28.93
CA GLY A 457 -35.92 9.75 -29.23
C GLY A 457 -36.96 10.15 -28.20
N GLY A 458 -36.96 11.42 -27.78
CA GLY A 458 -37.88 11.94 -26.78
C GLY A 458 -37.52 11.64 -25.31
N THR A 459 -36.36 11.04 -25.03
CA THR A 459 -35.77 11.02 -23.68
C THR A 459 -34.98 12.30 -23.41
N ASN A 460 -34.39 12.43 -22.22
CA ASN A 460 -33.44 13.49 -21.93
C ASN A 460 -31.98 12.98 -22.01
N VAL A 461 -31.06 13.93 -22.07
CA VAL A 461 -29.65 13.78 -21.72
C VAL A 461 -29.23 14.93 -20.81
N ILE A 462 -28.40 14.68 -19.79
CA ILE A 462 -27.99 15.69 -18.81
C ILE A 462 -26.52 16.05 -19.06
N VAL A 463 -26.22 17.34 -19.22
CA VAL A 463 -24.86 17.86 -19.44
C VAL A 463 -24.64 19.07 -18.55
N ALA A 464 -23.58 19.07 -17.74
CA ALA A 464 -23.30 20.11 -16.75
C ALA A 464 -24.52 20.48 -15.86
N GLY A 465 -25.29 19.46 -15.44
CA GLY A 465 -26.51 19.63 -14.64
C GLY A 465 -27.74 20.17 -15.39
N GLN A 466 -27.66 20.37 -16.71
CA GLN A 466 -28.77 20.83 -17.55
C GLN A 466 -29.31 19.66 -18.37
N ALA A 467 -30.61 19.39 -18.26
CA ALA A 467 -31.29 18.40 -19.10
C ALA A 467 -31.64 19.00 -20.47
N PHE A 468 -31.36 18.25 -21.54
CA PHE A 468 -31.73 18.55 -22.92
C PHE A 468 -32.59 17.41 -23.47
N THR A 469 -33.77 17.72 -24.00
CA THR A 469 -34.65 16.69 -24.58
C THR A 469 -34.16 16.29 -25.97
N VAL A 470 -33.91 15.00 -26.16
CA VAL A 470 -33.50 14.40 -27.43
C VAL A 470 -34.65 14.45 -28.43
N THR A 471 -34.36 14.84 -29.67
CA THR A 471 -35.38 14.85 -30.75
C THR A 471 -35.98 13.46 -30.96
N SER A 472 -37.17 13.37 -31.57
CA SER A 472 -37.85 12.09 -31.84
C SER A 472 -37.08 11.13 -32.75
N ALA A 473 -36.00 11.58 -33.41
CA ALA A 473 -35.09 10.72 -34.18
C ALA A 473 -34.14 9.89 -33.30
N GLY A 474 -33.87 10.31 -32.06
CA GLY A 474 -32.86 9.69 -31.19
C GLY A 474 -31.42 9.86 -31.71
N ALA A 475 -30.50 9.07 -31.15
CA ALA A 475 -29.14 8.92 -31.65
C ALA A 475 -28.77 7.44 -31.71
N ALA A 476 -28.20 6.98 -32.83
CA ALA A 476 -27.75 5.60 -32.98
C ALA A 476 -26.46 5.33 -32.17
N ALA A 477 -26.19 4.06 -31.85
CA ALA A 477 -24.87 3.66 -31.37
C ALA A 477 -23.79 4.04 -32.41
N ALA A 478 -22.58 4.34 -31.91
CA ALA A 478 -21.45 4.95 -32.62
C ALA A 478 -21.68 6.35 -33.23
N ALA A 479 -22.85 6.99 -33.04
CA ALA A 479 -23.02 8.40 -33.41
C ALA A 479 -22.13 9.32 -32.55
N THR A 480 -21.59 10.37 -33.16
CA THR A 480 -20.71 11.37 -32.53
C THR A 480 -21.43 12.69 -32.19
N SER A 481 -22.76 12.71 -32.28
CA SER A 481 -23.61 13.79 -31.81
C SER A 481 -24.98 13.29 -31.39
N ILE A 482 -25.58 13.97 -30.41
CA ILE A 482 -26.95 13.71 -29.93
C ILE A 482 -27.84 14.86 -30.42
N PRO A 483 -28.84 14.64 -31.28
CA PRO A 483 -29.73 15.70 -31.76
C PRO A 483 -30.77 16.03 -30.69
N VAL A 484 -30.78 17.28 -30.23
CA VAL A 484 -31.65 17.78 -29.15
C VAL A 484 -32.60 18.86 -29.64
N ASN A 485 -33.72 19.03 -28.96
CA ASN A 485 -34.63 20.15 -29.21
C ASN A 485 -33.88 21.48 -29.00
N SER A 486 -34.20 22.49 -29.82
CA SER A 486 -33.48 23.78 -29.82
C SER A 486 -33.57 24.47 -28.46
N GLN A 487 -32.46 24.50 -27.72
CA GLN A 487 -32.42 24.90 -26.31
C GLN A 487 -31.17 25.74 -26.03
N ALA A 488 -31.32 26.76 -25.17
CA ALA A 488 -30.21 27.59 -24.72
C ALA A 488 -29.40 26.90 -23.62
N VAL A 489 -28.08 26.88 -23.79
CA VAL A 489 -27.10 26.48 -22.77
C VAL A 489 -26.89 27.64 -21.79
N SER A 490 -26.96 27.35 -20.49
CA SER A 490 -26.53 28.28 -19.45
C SER A 490 -24.99 28.33 -19.42
N GLY A 491 -24.43 29.43 -19.90
CA GLY A 491 -22.98 29.67 -19.94
C GLY A 491 -22.27 28.92 -21.07
N THR A 492 -21.09 28.36 -20.73
CA THR A 492 -20.26 27.56 -21.63
C THR A 492 -20.01 26.20 -20.99
N ILE A 493 -20.44 25.14 -21.66
CA ILE A 493 -20.07 23.77 -21.31
C ILE A 493 -18.70 23.46 -21.95
N PRO A 494 -17.66 23.11 -21.18
CA PRO A 494 -16.35 22.76 -21.74
C PRO A 494 -16.36 21.49 -22.61
N THR A 495 -15.32 21.32 -23.44
CA THR A 495 -14.92 20.01 -23.98
C THR A 495 -14.57 19.06 -22.83
N GLY A 496 -14.85 17.77 -22.97
CA GLY A 496 -14.61 16.76 -21.93
C GLY A 496 -15.70 16.68 -20.85
N THR A 497 -16.76 17.48 -20.95
CA THR A 497 -17.86 17.44 -19.97
C THR A 497 -18.65 16.15 -20.11
N THR A 498 -18.91 15.48 -18.98
CA THR A 498 -19.75 14.27 -18.91
C THR A 498 -21.18 14.57 -19.37
N VAL A 499 -21.69 13.69 -20.24
CA VAL A 499 -23.06 13.64 -20.74
C VAL A 499 -23.69 12.36 -20.23
N VAL A 500 -24.75 12.49 -19.44
CA VAL A 500 -25.55 11.38 -18.91
C VAL A 500 -26.73 11.12 -19.85
N THR A 501 -27.06 9.85 -20.09
CA THR A 501 -28.21 9.47 -20.94
C THR A 501 -29.22 8.62 -20.17
N ASP A 502 -30.51 8.75 -20.50
CA ASP A 502 -31.60 7.88 -20.03
C ASP A 502 -31.52 6.44 -20.60
N SER A 503 -30.32 5.95 -20.94
CA SER A 503 -30.06 4.62 -21.51
C SER A 503 -29.16 3.80 -20.58
N ARG A 504 -29.31 2.47 -20.60
CA ARG A 504 -28.42 1.56 -19.86
C ARG A 504 -27.06 1.48 -20.56
N SER A 505 -25.94 1.64 -19.83
CA SER A 505 -24.60 1.43 -20.42
C SER A 505 -24.45 0.00 -20.97
N ALA A 506 -23.90 -0.13 -22.19
CA ALA A 506 -23.50 -1.42 -22.76
C ALA A 506 -22.46 -2.12 -21.88
N ASN A 507 -21.50 -1.33 -21.38
CA ASN A 507 -20.45 -1.77 -20.49
C ASN A 507 -20.85 -1.41 -19.05
N GLN A 508 -21.74 -2.20 -18.46
CA GLN A 508 -21.91 -2.23 -17.00
C GLN A 508 -20.62 -2.80 -16.40
N PHE A 509 -20.09 -2.21 -15.34
CA PHE A 509 -18.86 -2.65 -14.69
C PHE A 509 -18.92 -4.13 -14.29
N TRP A 510 -19.99 -4.55 -13.61
CA TRP A 510 -20.19 -5.94 -13.21
C TRP A 510 -20.62 -6.87 -14.38
N ASN A 511 -20.71 -6.39 -15.63
CA ASN A 511 -20.80 -7.23 -16.83
C ASN A 511 -19.53 -7.18 -17.70
N SER A 512 -18.48 -6.44 -17.30
CA SER A 512 -17.19 -6.41 -17.99
C SER A 512 -16.68 -7.82 -18.26
N ASN A 513 -16.17 -8.04 -19.47
CA ASN A 513 -15.64 -9.34 -19.91
C ASN A 513 -16.65 -10.52 -19.82
N GLY A 514 -17.96 -10.23 -19.86
CA GLY A 514 -19.01 -11.24 -20.01
C GLY A 514 -19.36 -12.04 -18.74
N VAL A 515 -18.83 -11.66 -17.58
CA VAL A 515 -19.11 -12.35 -16.30
C VAL A 515 -20.58 -12.29 -15.87
N GLY A 516 -21.33 -11.31 -16.37
CA GLY A 516 -22.80 -11.31 -16.31
C GLY A 516 -23.40 -11.00 -14.93
N CYS A 517 -22.75 -10.19 -14.09
CA CYS A 517 -23.19 -9.88 -12.72
C CYS A 517 -23.79 -8.47 -12.56
N GLY A 518 -23.84 -7.67 -13.62
CA GLY A 518 -24.36 -6.29 -13.59
C GLY A 518 -25.88 -6.28 -13.55
N GLY A 519 -26.38 -6.09 -12.32
CA GLY A 519 -27.79 -6.11 -11.93
C GLY A 519 -28.68 -5.07 -12.60
N VAL A 520 -29.97 -5.19 -12.29
CA VAL A 520 -31.08 -4.52 -12.96
C VAL A 520 -32.08 -4.07 -11.91
N PHE A 521 -32.66 -2.88 -12.04
CA PHE A 521 -33.79 -2.46 -11.23
C PHE A 521 -35.05 -2.20 -12.07
N GLN A 522 -36.21 -2.16 -11.41
CA GLN A 522 -37.49 -1.85 -12.05
C GLN A 522 -38.47 -1.24 -11.04
N PRO A 523 -38.88 0.03 -11.21
CA PRO A 523 -40.07 0.57 -10.58
C PRO A 523 -41.34 0.14 -11.36
N TYR A 524 -42.40 -0.22 -10.65
CA TYR A 524 -43.69 -0.57 -11.24
C TYR A 524 -44.87 -0.26 -10.31
N PRO A 525 -46.06 0.08 -10.86
CA PRO A 525 -47.27 0.23 -10.06
C PRO A 525 -47.79 -1.13 -9.55
N ASN A 526 -48.31 -1.15 -8.33
CA ASN A 526 -48.95 -2.31 -7.73
C ASN A 526 -50.29 -1.93 -7.08
N SER A 527 -51.24 -2.86 -6.96
CA SER A 527 -52.60 -2.59 -6.47
C SER A 527 -52.64 -2.33 -4.97
N SER A 528 -53.15 -1.16 -4.57
CA SER A 528 -53.30 -0.79 -3.15
C SER A 528 -54.32 -1.65 -2.41
N ASN A 529 -54.17 -1.71 -1.09
CA ASN A 529 -55.04 -2.44 -0.16
C ASN A 529 -54.90 -1.83 1.25
N SER A 530 -55.64 -2.34 2.24
CA SER A 530 -55.61 -1.82 3.61
C SER A 530 -54.24 -1.91 4.32
N GLY A 531 -53.34 -2.79 3.87
CA GLY A 531 -51.95 -2.85 4.37
C GLY A 531 -50.96 -2.03 3.54
N ASN A 532 -51.32 -1.64 2.32
CA ASN A 532 -50.49 -0.89 1.37
C ASN A 532 -51.38 0.19 0.69
N PRO A 533 -51.71 1.30 1.39
CA PRO A 533 -52.56 2.36 0.85
C PRO A 533 -51.90 3.02 -0.36
N SER A 534 -52.71 3.60 -1.25
CA SER A 534 -52.20 4.21 -2.48
C SER A 534 -51.20 5.34 -2.22
N SER A 535 -50.14 5.41 -3.02
CA SER A 535 -49.31 6.62 -3.12
C SER A 535 -50.03 7.68 -3.97
N PRO A 536 -49.53 8.94 -4.03
CA PRO A 536 -50.09 9.94 -4.93
C PRO A 536 -49.98 9.49 -6.40
N PRO A 537 -51.02 9.72 -7.22
CA PRO A 537 -51.00 9.35 -8.64
C PRO A 537 -50.33 10.44 -9.49
N ALA A 538 -49.16 10.12 -10.06
CA ALA A 538 -48.41 10.96 -10.99
C ALA A 538 -47.44 10.08 -11.82
N THR A 539 -46.66 10.71 -12.70
CA THR A 539 -45.46 10.07 -13.25
C THR A 539 -44.27 10.39 -12.33
N TYR A 540 -43.40 9.42 -12.08
CA TYR A 540 -42.17 9.62 -11.30
C TYR A 540 -40.95 9.12 -12.09
N GLY A 541 -39.87 9.90 -12.07
CA GLY A 541 -38.53 9.38 -12.36
C GLY A 541 -37.99 8.72 -11.10
N VAL A 542 -37.29 7.59 -11.26
CA VAL A 542 -36.73 6.80 -10.15
C VAL A 542 -35.27 6.48 -10.44
N GLU A 543 -34.40 6.82 -9.50
CA GLU A 543 -32.98 6.46 -9.48
C GLU A 543 -32.66 5.69 -8.19
N VAL A 544 -31.65 4.81 -8.26
CA VAL A 544 -31.25 3.93 -7.17
C VAL A 544 -29.74 3.98 -6.99
N THR A 545 -29.26 4.16 -5.76
CA THR A 545 -27.84 4.02 -5.40
C THR A 545 -27.63 2.75 -4.60
N ALA A 546 -26.49 2.07 -4.78
CA ALA A 546 -26.09 0.93 -3.96
C ALA A 546 -25.37 1.41 -2.71
N VAL A 547 -25.68 0.82 -1.55
CA VAL A 547 -25.24 1.30 -0.23
C VAL A 547 -24.57 0.17 0.55
N ARG A 548 -23.46 0.48 1.23
CA ARG A 548 -22.71 -0.49 2.05
C ARG A 548 -22.07 0.14 3.29
N TRP A 549 -22.28 -0.46 4.46
CA TRP A 549 -21.52 -0.15 5.67
C TRP A 549 -20.11 -0.76 5.62
N SER A 550 -19.11 0.09 5.80
CA SER A 550 -17.69 -0.26 5.79
C SER A 550 -17.09 -0.05 7.17
N PRO A 551 -16.79 -1.13 7.92
CA PRO A 551 -16.17 -1.03 9.23
C PRO A 551 -14.68 -0.68 9.14
N TYR A 552 -14.15 -0.03 10.16
CA TYR A 552 -12.72 0.22 10.33
C TYR A 552 -12.32 -0.02 11.79
N GLY A 553 -11.37 -0.92 12.03
CA GLY A 553 -10.97 -1.34 13.38
C GLY A 553 -12.03 -2.17 14.14
N VAL A 554 -13.14 -2.55 13.51
CA VAL A 554 -14.20 -3.41 14.08
C VAL A 554 -14.61 -4.50 13.08
N PRO A 555 -15.20 -5.64 13.51
CA PRO A 555 -15.53 -6.74 12.59
C PRO A 555 -16.68 -6.46 11.63
N SER A 556 -17.65 -5.64 12.06
CA SER A 556 -18.88 -5.31 11.35
C SER A 556 -19.48 -4.04 11.94
N CYS A 557 -20.24 -3.26 11.16
CA CYS A 557 -20.91 -2.07 11.69
C CYS A 557 -22.18 -1.72 10.91
N SER A 558 -23.06 -0.94 11.54
CA SER A 558 -24.26 -0.31 10.97
C SER A 558 -24.74 0.80 11.93
N GLY A 559 -25.71 1.61 11.51
CA GLY A 559 -26.15 2.79 12.26
C GLY A 559 -25.35 4.05 11.89
N PRO A 560 -25.42 5.15 12.68
CA PRO A 560 -24.85 6.43 12.27
C PRO A 560 -23.33 6.37 12.04
N ALA A 561 -22.88 7.10 11.01
CA ALA A 561 -21.47 7.16 10.64
C ALA A 561 -20.59 7.65 11.80
N SER A 562 -19.43 7.03 11.97
CA SER A 562 -18.52 7.24 13.10
C SER A 562 -17.07 6.89 12.71
N PRO A 563 -16.04 7.25 13.50
CA PRO A 563 -14.63 6.97 13.16
C PRO A 563 -14.23 5.50 12.98
N SER A 564 -15.14 4.55 13.22
CA SER A 564 -14.97 3.11 12.98
C SER A 564 -16.06 2.50 12.06
N CYS A 565 -16.96 3.32 11.51
CA CYS A 565 -18.03 2.87 10.64
C CYS A 565 -18.41 3.93 9.60
N PHE A 566 -18.19 3.63 8.32
CA PHE A 566 -18.38 4.56 7.22
C PHE A 566 -19.42 4.04 6.23
N LEU A 567 -20.31 4.92 5.79
CA LEU A 567 -21.28 4.60 4.74
C LEU A 567 -20.61 4.78 3.37
N ARG A 568 -20.63 3.75 2.53
CA ARG A 568 -20.39 3.86 1.08
C ARG A 568 -21.74 3.95 0.37
N GLU A 569 -21.80 4.80 -0.64
CA GLU A 569 -22.98 5.00 -1.48
C GLU A 569 -22.49 5.27 -2.91
N SER A 570 -22.91 4.45 -3.88
CA SER A 570 -22.47 4.57 -5.27
C SER A 570 -23.09 5.77 -5.98
N ALA A 571 -22.48 6.20 -7.08
CA ALA A 571 -23.17 6.92 -8.16
C ALA A 571 -24.54 6.28 -8.50
N PRO A 572 -25.53 7.07 -8.95
CA PRO A 572 -26.88 6.60 -9.24
C PRO A 572 -26.96 5.69 -10.48
N SER A 573 -28.01 4.87 -10.52
CA SER A 573 -28.46 4.15 -11.71
C SER A 573 -28.86 5.08 -12.86
N MET A 574 -29.12 4.53 -14.04
CA MET A 574 -29.98 5.20 -15.02
C MET A 574 -31.33 5.53 -14.36
N CYS A 575 -31.94 6.66 -14.72
CA CYS A 575 -33.31 6.94 -14.31
C CYS A 575 -34.31 6.05 -15.08
N ARG A 576 -35.32 5.54 -14.37
CA ARG A 576 -36.48 4.84 -14.95
C ARG A 576 -37.76 5.57 -14.59
N LEU A 577 -38.63 5.79 -15.57
CA LEU A 577 -39.96 6.37 -15.33
C LEU A 577 -40.97 5.30 -14.88
N VAL A 578 -41.92 5.69 -14.03
CA VAL A 578 -43.07 4.89 -13.61
C VAL A 578 -44.32 5.76 -13.49
N ASP A 579 -45.45 5.25 -13.97
CA ASP A 579 -46.74 5.95 -13.92
C ASP A 579 -47.62 5.28 -12.86
N ILE A 580 -48.08 6.05 -11.86
CA ILE A 580 -48.94 5.55 -10.77
C ILE A 580 -50.36 6.06 -10.97
N ALA A 581 -51.33 5.14 -11.10
CA ALA A 581 -52.75 5.47 -11.18
C ALA A 581 -53.44 5.53 -9.82
N THR A 582 -54.70 5.96 -9.79
CA THR A 582 -55.52 5.92 -8.57
C THR A 582 -55.68 4.48 -8.06
N ASN A 583 -55.67 4.33 -6.73
CA ASN A 583 -55.66 3.03 -6.04
C ASN A 583 -54.41 2.15 -6.33
N GLN A 584 -53.29 2.73 -6.75
CA GLN A 584 -52.00 2.05 -6.86
C GLN A 584 -50.95 2.62 -5.90
N PHE A 585 -49.88 1.86 -5.68
CA PHE A 585 -48.66 2.32 -5.02
C PHE A 585 -47.42 1.93 -5.83
N MET A 586 -46.29 2.61 -5.61
CA MET A 586 -45.04 2.28 -6.31
C MET A 586 -44.35 1.12 -5.61
N LYS A 587 -43.99 0.08 -6.37
CA LYS A 587 -43.09 -0.97 -5.92
C LYS A 587 -41.79 -0.88 -6.71
N VAL A 588 -40.65 -0.90 -6.02
CA VAL A 588 -39.33 -0.95 -6.66
C VAL A 588 -38.75 -2.33 -6.42
N TRP A 589 -38.16 -2.93 -7.45
CA TRP A 589 -37.43 -4.20 -7.39
C TRP A 589 -36.00 -4.00 -7.92
N VAL A 590 -35.01 -4.66 -7.31
CA VAL A 590 -33.58 -4.56 -7.61
C VAL A 590 -32.95 -5.95 -7.59
N SER A 591 -32.54 -6.48 -8.75
CA SER A 591 -31.60 -7.60 -8.82
C SER A 591 -30.29 -7.17 -8.16
N ASN A 592 -30.06 -7.64 -6.94
CA ASN A 592 -28.97 -7.16 -6.10
C ASN A 592 -27.59 -7.26 -6.79
N VAL A 593 -26.79 -6.20 -6.73
CA VAL A 593 -25.42 -6.13 -7.29
C VAL A 593 -24.38 -6.51 -6.25
N PRO A 594 -23.22 -7.08 -6.66
CA PRO A 594 -22.16 -7.49 -5.75
C PRO A 594 -21.75 -6.42 -4.73
N GLY A 595 -21.84 -6.75 -3.45
CA GLY A 595 -21.41 -5.93 -2.33
C GLY A 595 -22.45 -4.99 -1.71
N ALA A 596 -23.69 -4.97 -2.19
CA ALA A 596 -24.71 -4.05 -1.67
C ALA A 596 -25.44 -4.61 -0.43
N MET A 597 -25.51 -3.82 0.63
CA MET A 597 -26.27 -4.12 1.85
C MET A 597 -27.66 -3.49 1.83
N ASP A 598 -27.78 -2.32 1.24
CA ASP A 598 -29.02 -1.55 1.13
C ASP A 598 -29.03 -0.79 -0.21
N TYR A 599 -30.18 -0.24 -0.59
CA TYR A 599 -30.34 0.66 -1.73
C TYR A 599 -31.13 1.90 -1.35
N ASN A 600 -30.59 3.10 -1.58
CA ASN A 600 -31.39 4.33 -1.44
C ASN A 600 -32.19 4.55 -2.73
N VAL A 601 -33.46 4.91 -2.57
CA VAL A 601 -34.38 5.21 -3.68
C VAL A 601 -34.64 6.71 -3.71
N TYR A 602 -34.35 7.31 -4.87
CA TYR A 602 -34.55 8.73 -5.16
C TYR A 602 -35.63 8.88 -6.21
N ILE A 603 -36.55 9.84 -6.03
CA ILE A 603 -37.59 10.13 -7.03
C ILE A 603 -37.70 11.61 -7.38
N SER A 604 -38.06 11.84 -8.64
CA SER A 604 -38.33 13.14 -9.26
C SER A 604 -39.77 13.16 -9.80
N ASN A 605 -40.39 14.35 -9.83
CA ASN A 605 -41.74 14.48 -10.38
C ASN A 605 -41.70 14.54 -11.92
N ASP A 606 -42.53 13.74 -12.56
CA ASP A 606 -42.89 13.71 -14.00
C ASP A 606 -41.74 13.58 -15.04
N SER A 607 -40.46 13.53 -14.63
CA SER A 607 -39.33 13.45 -15.56
C SER A 607 -38.05 12.87 -14.95
N CYS A 608 -37.14 12.37 -15.80
CA CYS A 608 -35.76 12.04 -15.42
C CYS A 608 -34.80 13.24 -15.39
N ALA A 609 -35.30 14.48 -15.48
CA ALA A 609 -34.47 15.69 -15.45
C ALA A 609 -34.16 16.19 -14.02
N GLY A 610 -34.69 15.54 -12.99
CA GLY A 610 -34.68 16.03 -11.61
C GLY A 610 -35.59 17.25 -11.39
N PRO A 611 -35.50 17.91 -10.22
CA PRO A 611 -34.70 17.51 -9.07
C PRO A 611 -35.19 16.18 -8.46
N PHE A 612 -34.25 15.39 -7.98
CA PHE A 612 -34.53 14.14 -7.25
C PHE A 612 -34.50 14.39 -5.75
N GLY A 613 -35.41 13.76 -5.01
CA GLY A 613 -35.40 13.73 -3.54
C GLY A 613 -35.41 12.30 -3.01
N TYR A 614 -34.80 12.09 -1.86
CA TYR A 614 -34.75 10.79 -1.19
C TYR A 614 -36.14 10.36 -0.71
N LEU A 615 -36.57 9.14 -1.05
CA LEU A 615 -37.87 8.59 -0.66
C LEU A 615 -37.75 7.54 0.46
N GLY A 616 -36.65 6.79 0.49
CA GLY A 616 -36.46 5.70 1.44
C GLY A 616 -35.42 4.68 0.96
N GLN A 617 -35.37 3.53 1.63
CA GLN A 617 -34.32 2.53 1.46
C GLN A 617 -34.90 1.11 1.33
N ILE A 618 -34.28 0.30 0.48
CA ILE A 618 -34.53 -1.15 0.33
C ILE A 618 -33.38 -1.90 1.03
N THR A 619 -33.66 -2.66 2.08
CA THR A 619 -32.62 -3.44 2.78
C THR A 619 -32.47 -4.85 2.23
N ASN A 620 -31.24 -5.25 1.89
CA ASN A 620 -30.94 -6.61 1.48
C ASN A 620 -30.84 -7.53 2.72
N THR A 621 -31.91 -8.28 3.00
CA THR A 621 -32.02 -9.12 4.22
C THR A 621 -31.35 -10.50 4.09
N THR A 622 -30.53 -10.72 3.06
CA THR A 622 -30.14 -12.05 2.56
C THR A 622 -28.74 -12.04 1.97
N THR A 623 -27.99 -13.13 2.18
CA THR A 623 -26.61 -13.27 1.67
C THR A 623 -26.58 -13.39 0.14
N GLU A 624 -25.58 -12.76 -0.48
CA GLU A 624 -25.34 -12.76 -1.93
C GLU A 624 -24.94 -14.15 -2.44
N GLY A 625 -25.94 -15.00 -2.72
CA GLY A 625 -25.77 -16.44 -2.92
C GLY A 625 -25.72 -16.92 -4.38
N ASN A 626 -25.45 -16.06 -5.35
CA ASN A 626 -25.29 -16.47 -6.75
C ASN A 626 -24.24 -15.59 -7.45
N LYS A 627 -23.51 -16.14 -8.41
CA LYS A 627 -22.26 -15.57 -8.95
C LYS A 627 -22.43 -14.87 -10.30
N THR A 628 -23.60 -14.99 -10.91
CA THR A 628 -23.98 -14.41 -12.20
C THR A 628 -25.50 -14.10 -12.20
N VAL A 629 -25.91 -13.00 -12.82
CA VAL A 629 -27.31 -12.64 -13.11
C VAL A 629 -27.60 -12.78 -14.61
N SER A 630 -26.99 -13.80 -15.23
CA SER A 630 -27.11 -14.07 -16.67
C SER A 630 -28.52 -14.48 -17.05
N GLY A 631 -29.22 -13.64 -17.80
CA GLY A 631 -30.61 -13.86 -18.25
C GLY A 631 -31.65 -12.93 -17.61
N CYS A 632 -31.25 -12.06 -16.69
CA CYS A 632 -32.15 -11.10 -16.04
C CYS A 632 -32.47 -9.94 -16.98
N ALA A 633 -33.76 -9.60 -17.10
CA ALA A 633 -34.29 -8.92 -18.27
C ALA A 633 -33.77 -7.47 -18.45
N PRO A 634 -32.94 -7.18 -19.47
CA PRO A 634 -32.36 -5.84 -19.66
C PRO A 634 -33.36 -4.83 -20.27
N SER A 635 -34.58 -5.27 -20.60
CA SER A 635 -35.60 -4.48 -21.31
C SER A 635 -37.02 -4.77 -20.81
N LEU A 636 -37.26 -4.60 -19.51
CA LEU A 636 -38.63 -4.46 -18.99
C LEU A 636 -39.19 -3.10 -19.45
N SER A 637 -40.43 -3.07 -19.94
CA SER A 637 -41.07 -1.80 -20.34
C SER A 637 -41.42 -0.94 -19.13
N ARG A 638 -41.77 0.34 -19.36
CA ARG A 638 -42.37 1.18 -18.32
C ARG A 638 -43.54 0.44 -17.66
N ASN A 639 -43.65 0.54 -16.33
CA ASN A 639 -44.69 -0.06 -15.49
C ASN A 639 -44.76 -1.60 -15.48
N GLN A 640 -43.88 -2.30 -16.17
CA GLN A 640 -43.91 -3.77 -16.20
C GLN A 640 -43.41 -4.34 -14.88
N SER A 641 -44.20 -5.18 -14.23
CA SER A 641 -43.75 -5.96 -13.08
C SER A 641 -42.77 -7.07 -13.51
N PRO A 642 -41.72 -7.37 -12.72
CA PRO A 642 -40.85 -8.51 -12.97
C PRO A 642 -41.63 -9.84 -12.96
N PRO A 643 -41.43 -10.73 -13.95
CA PRO A 643 -41.89 -12.12 -13.92
C PRO A 643 -41.54 -12.89 -12.62
N SER A 644 -42.36 -13.90 -12.28
CA SER A 644 -42.30 -14.59 -10.99
C SER A 644 -41.27 -15.73 -10.88
N SER A 645 -40.55 -16.07 -11.94
CA SER A 645 -39.65 -17.24 -12.03
C SER A 645 -38.16 -16.88 -11.91
N PHE A 646 -37.83 -15.85 -11.14
CA PHE A 646 -36.50 -15.20 -11.11
C PHE A 646 -35.54 -15.72 -10.03
N ASN A 647 -35.62 -17.00 -9.67
CA ASN A 647 -34.80 -17.61 -8.61
C ASN A 647 -33.27 -17.55 -8.86
N THR A 648 -32.84 -17.30 -10.10
CA THR A 648 -31.43 -17.10 -10.50
C THR A 648 -31.06 -15.64 -10.76
N CYS A 649 -32.02 -14.72 -10.59
CA CYS A 649 -31.92 -13.30 -10.89
C CYS A 649 -31.95 -12.41 -9.65
N ASP A 650 -31.83 -13.00 -8.48
CA ASP A 650 -31.71 -12.28 -7.23
C ASP A 650 -30.41 -12.70 -6.55
N LEU A 651 -29.59 -11.71 -6.17
CA LEU A 651 -28.49 -11.92 -5.22
C LEU A 651 -28.95 -11.57 -3.80
N GLY A 652 -30.25 -11.51 -3.53
CA GLY A 652 -30.77 -11.29 -2.19
C GLY A 652 -32.29 -11.13 -2.09
N SER A 653 -32.68 -10.00 -1.49
CA SER A 653 -34.05 -9.63 -1.14
C SER A 653 -34.31 -8.23 -1.67
N SER A 654 -35.10 -8.18 -2.74
CA SER A 654 -34.90 -7.18 -3.79
C SER A 654 -35.90 -6.04 -3.84
N SER A 655 -36.97 -6.03 -3.03
CA SER A 655 -38.10 -5.12 -3.30
C SER A 655 -38.80 -4.54 -2.08
N GLU A 656 -39.08 -3.23 -2.14
CA GLU A 656 -39.81 -2.48 -1.12
C GLU A 656 -41.09 -1.83 -1.68
N ASN A 657 -42.09 -1.61 -0.82
CA ASN A 657 -43.39 -1.05 -1.16
C ASN A 657 -43.47 0.43 -0.74
N PHE A 658 -43.32 1.35 -1.69
CA PHE A 658 -43.48 2.79 -1.46
C PHE A 658 -44.94 3.21 -1.66
N ASN A 659 -45.62 3.40 -0.54
CA ASN A 659 -47.07 3.47 -0.41
C ASN A 659 -47.49 4.60 0.54
N GLY A 660 -48.79 4.86 0.71
CA GLY A 660 -49.29 5.99 1.49
C GLY A 660 -48.85 6.07 2.97
N ASN A 661 -48.29 4.99 3.54
CA ASN A 661 -47.72 4.97 4.90
C ASN A 661 -46.26 5.46 4.99
N ASN A 662 -45.49 5.36 3.90
CA ASN A 662 -44.06 5.70 3.85
C ASN A 662 -43.71 6.68 2.71
N TRP A 663 -44.71 7.37 2.14
CA TRP A 663 -44.51 8.36 1.08
C TRP A 663 -44.08 9.72 1.61
N SER A 664 -42.78 9.89 1.90
CA SER A 664 -42.19 11.16 2.32
C SER A 664 -40.92 11.44 1.53
N ILE A 665 -40.98 12.38 0.59
CA ILE A 665 -39.85 12.74 -0.28
C ILE A 665 -39.06 13.90 0.35
N ASP A 666 -37.77 13.68 0.61
CA ASP A 666 -36.83 14.70 1.06
C ASP A 666 -36.00 15.25 -0.12
N PHE A 667 -36.44 16.40 -0.65
CA PHE A 667 -35.71 17.15 -1.68
C PHE A 667 -34.50 17.96 -1.14
N THR A 668 -34.11 17.78 0.13
CA THR A 668 -32.82 18.28 0.65
C THR A 668 -31.70 17.25 0.58
N THR A 669 -32.05 15.97 0.43
CA THR A 669 -31.11 14.86 0.25
C THR A 669 -31.10 14.40 -1.22
N ASN A 670 -30.13 14.89 -1.98
CA ASN A 670 -29.89 14.51 -3.39
C ASN A 670 -29.06 13.21 -3.49
N PRO A 671 -29.18 12.46 -4.61
CA PRO A 671 -28.23 11.39 -4.93
C PRO A 671 -26.79 11.92 -5.09
N PRO A 672 -25.76 11.03 -5.11
CA PRO A 672 -24.41 11.38 -5.55
C PRO A 672 -24.35 11.79 -7.03
N ASP A 673 -23.24 12.38 -7.44
CA ASP A 673 -23.02 12.73 -8.85
C ASP A 673 -22.70 11.47 -9.70
N PRO A 674 -23.16 11.39 -10.97
CA PRO A 674 -22.84 10.27 -11.86
C PRO A 674 -21.35 10.07 -12.13
N GLU A 675 -20.90 8.82 -12.11
CA GLU A 675 -19.49 8.42 -12.22
C GLU A 675 -19.23 7.66 -13.54
N ALA A 676 -18.16 8.03 -14.26
CA ALA A 676 -17.79 7.39 -15.52
C ALA A 676 -17.55 5.86 -15.35
N PRO A 677 -17.84 5.02 -16.37
CA PRO A 677 -17.42 3.63 -16.33
C PRO A 677 -15.88 3.56 -16.33
N PRO A 678 -15.22 2.77 -15.44
CA PRO A 678 -13.76 2.69 -15.37
C PRO A 678 -13.06 2.11 -16.62
N ALA A 679 -13.81 1.71 -17.65
CA ALA A 679 -13.33 1.21 -18.92
C ALA A 679 -13.81 2.09 -20.09
N GLY A 680 -13.19 3.28 -20.21
CA GLY A 680 -13.34 4.18 -21.36
C GLY A 680 -12.14 4.14 -22.32
N PRO A 681 -12.27 4.72 -23.53
CA PRO A 681 -11.11 5.13 -24.32
C PRO A 681 -10.33 6.25 -23.58
N PRO A 682 -9.06 6.52 -23.93
CA PRO A 682 -8.21 7.46 -23.20
C PRO A 682 -8.85 8.83 -22.94
N PRO A 683 -8.58 9.45 -21.76
CA PRO A 683 -7.48 9.13 -20.85
C PRO A 683 -7.78 8.02 -19.82
N LEU A 684 -6.75 7.63 -19.06
CA LEU A 684 -6.77 6.50 -18.10
C LEU A 684 -7.69 6.77 -16.90
N PRO A 685 -8.15 5.72 -16.18
CA PRO A 685 -8.73 5.86 -14.85
C PRO A 685 -7.86 6.75 -13.95
N ASN A 686 -8.48 7.75 -13.32
CA ASN A 686 -7.81 8.77 -12.49
C ASN A 686 -6.67 9.54 -13.21
N SER A 687 -6.85 9.87 -14.49
CA SER A 687 -5.99 10.85 -15.19
C SER A 687 -6.73 12.01 -15.86
N ASP A 688 -8.06 11.96 -15.90
CA ASP A 688 -8.91 13.14 -16.14
C ASP A 688 -9.46 13.65 -14.80
N ALA A 689 -9.22 14.93 -14.49
CA ALA A 689 -9.81 15.62 -13.34
C ALA A 689 -11.26 16.05 -13.62
N GLY A 690 -12.09 15.07 -14.03
CA GLY A 690 -13.53 15.23 -14.21
C GLY A 690 -14.28 15.42 -12.88
N PRO A 691 -15.62 15.45 -12.89
CA PRO A 691 -16.42 15.73 -11.69
C PRO A 691 -16.24 14.75 -10.51
N ALA A 692 -15.52 13.63 -10.70
CA ALA A 692 -15.07 12.75 -9.62
C ALA A 692 -14.20 13.45 -8.55
N THR A 693 -13.57 14.60 -8.85
CA THR A 693 -12.84 15.40 -7.85
C THR A 693 -13.69 16.49 -7.18
N ALA A 694 -15.01 16.45 -7.30
CA ALA A 694 -15.88 17.39 -6.60
C ALA A 694 -15.77 17.20 -5.07
N ALA A 695 -15.76 18.31 -4.33
CA ALA A 695 -15.67 18.24 -2.87
C ALA A 695 -16.97 17.65 -2.28
N PRO A 696 -16.91 16.71 -1.33
CA PRO A 696 -18.11 16.16 -0.69
C PRO A 696 -19.00 17.27 -0.11
N PRO A 697 -20.33 17.20 -0.28
CA PRO A 697 -21.13 16.00 -0.58
C PRO A 697 -21.26 15.58 -2.05
N SER A 698 -20.63 16.29 -2.99
CA SER A 698 -20.57 15.92 -4.42
C SER A 698 -19.53 14.84 -4.72
N GLY A 699 -19.59 14.32 -5.96
CA GLY A 699 -18.86 13.14 -6.45
C GLY A 699 -19.56 11.82 -6.08
N ASP A 700 -19.08 10.71 -6.64
CA ASP A 700 -19.37 9.37 -6.09
C ASP A 700 -18.98 9.33 -4.61
N ARG A 701 -19.74 8.60 -3.76
CA ARG A 701 -19.56 8.55 -2.30
C ARG A 701 -19.05 7.20 -1.79
N ALA A 702 -18.61 6.31 -2.68
CA ALA A 702 -18.19 4.95 -2.35
C ALA A 702 -16.71 4.67 -2.60
N ASN A 703 -16.11 5.19 -3.66
CA ASN A 703 -14.91 4.61 -4.26
C ASN A 703 -13.65 5.44 -3.93
N GLU A 704 -12.55 5.28 -4.67
CA GLU A 704 -11.19 5.61 -4.22
C GLU A 704 -10.94 7.10 -3.93
N ASN A 705 -11.75 7.98 -4.53
CA ASN A 705 -11.61 9.45 -4.44
C ASN A 705 -12.19 10.05 -3.13
N GLN A 706 -12.94 9.24 -2.36
CA GLN A 706 -13.61 9.67 -1.14
C GLN A 706 -12.84 9.29 0.12
N CYS A 707 -12.60 10.28 0.98
CA CYS A 707 -11.99 10.07 2.28
C CYS A 707 -12.90 10.52 3.42
N VAL A 708 -12.64 9.98 4.60
CA VAL A 708 -13.27 10.39 5.85
C VAL A 708 -12.17 10.84 6.81
N ASN A 709 -12.38 12.00 7.44
CA ASN A 709 -11.43 12.56 8.40
C ASN A 709 -11.59 11.95 9.81
N GLY A 710 -10.69 12.30 10.73
CA GLY A 710 -10.74 11.85 12.13
C GLY A 710 -12.00 12.24 12.93
N THR A 711 -12.91 13.06 12.39
CA THR A 711 -14.22 13.35 12.99
C THR A 711 -15.38 12.55 12.37
N GLY A 712 -15.12 11.67 11.40
CA GLY A 712 -16.16 10.91 10.70
C GLY A 712 -16.84 11.66 9.55
N ALA A 713 -16.34 12.84 9.15
CA ALA A 713 -16.90 13.64 8.07
C ALA A 713 -16.26 13.32 6.72
N ARG A 714 -17.08 13.20 5.66
CA ARG A 714 -16.61 13.02 4.27
C ARG A 714 -15.82 14.25 3.82
N VAL A 715 -14.71 14.01 3.13
CA VAL A 715 -13.78 15.01 2.60
C VAL A 715 -13.13 14.45 1.33
N ALA A 716 -12.73 15.31 0.39
CA ALA A 716 -11.90 14.88 -0.73
C ALA A 716 -10.59 14.28 -0.20
N CYS A 717 -10.10 13.20 -0.82
CA CYS A 717 -8.86 12.57 -0.36
C CYS A 717 -7.65 13.52 -0.46
N PRO A 718 -6.83 13.65 0.60
CA PRO A 718 -5.64 14.50 0.55
C PRO A 718 -4.67 14.08 -0.54
N THR A 719 -4.10 15.06 -1.23
CA THR A 719 -3.05 14.88 -2.26
C THR A 719 -1.69 14.50 -1.67
N LYS A 720 -1.61 14.11 -0.40
CA LYS A 720 -0.47 13.42 0.24
C LYS A 720 -0.96 12.49 1.34
N VAL A 721 -0.37 11.30 1.43
CA VAL A 721 -0.62 10.32 2.51
C VAL A 721 -0.51 11.00 3.88
N THR A 722 -1.64 11.12 4.58
CA THR A 722 -1.76 11.89 5.83
C THR A 722 -2.53 11.07 6.87
N GLY A 723 -1.89 10.82 8.02
CA GLY A 723 -2.51 10.07 9.12
C GLY A 723 -3.78 10.73 9.63
N GLY A 724 -4.82 9.93 9.91
CA GLY A 724 -6.13 10.41 10.36
C GLY A 724 -7.14 10.66 9.22
N TYR A 725 -6.79 10.29 7.98
CA TYR A 725 -7.72 10.14 6.86
C TYR A 725 -7.87 8.66 6.51
N ILE A 726 -9.09 8.24 6.16
CA ILE A 726 -9.44 6.85 5.82
C ILE A 726 -10.24 6.88 4.52
N THR A 727 -9.85 6.08 3.53
CA THR A 727 -10.63 5.80 2.32
C THR A 727 -11.54 4.59 2.61
N PRO A 728 -12.88 4.76 2.71
CA PRO A 728 -13.79 3.66 3.02
C PRO A 728 -13.75 2.56 1.96
N GLY A 729 -13.83 1.29 2.38
CA GLY A 729 -13.88 0.17 1.44
C GLY A 729 -12.55 -0.21 0.78
N ALA A 730 -11.50 0.59 0.91
CA ALA A 730 -10.16 0.28 0.40
C ALA A 730 -9.60 -1.04 0.97
N VAL A 731 -8.78 -1.72 0.16
CA VAL A 731 -8.18 -3.03 0.48
C VAL A 731 -6.66 -3.03 0.36
N GLU A 732 -6.04 -4.00 1.03
CA GLU A 732 -4.60 -4.29 0.95
C GLU A 732 -4.41 -5.81 0.87
N LEU A 733 -3.59 -6.28 -0.06
CA LEU A 733 -3.30 -7.69 -0.30
C LEU A 733 -1.88 -8.01 0.20
N PHE A 734 -1.78 -8.74 1.30
CA PHE A 734 -0.53 -9.10 1.96
C PHE A 734 -0.14 -10.56 1.67
N PHE A 735 1.09 -10.79 1.20
CA PHE A 735 1.62 -12.12 0.86
C PHE A 735 2.88 -12.43 1.68
N PRO A 736 2.85 -13.39 2.64
CA PRO A 736 3.95 -13.65 3.58
C PRO A 736 5.11 -14.47 3.00
N GLY A 737 6.32 -14.22 3.52
CA GLY A 737 7.44 -15.19 3.45
C GLY A 737 7.37 -16.27 4.56
N CYS A 738 8.13 -17.35 4.39
CA CYS A 738 7.99 -18.62 5.15
C CYS A 738 9.24 -19.03 5.96
N GLY A 739 9.96 -18.06 6.51
CA GLY A 739 11.07 -18.23 7.46
C GLY A 739 12.47 -18.26 6.86
N GLY A 740 12.61 -18.52 5.55
CA GLY A 740 13.89 -18.46 4.84
C GLY A 740 14.19 -17.09 4.22
N THR A 741 15.46 -16.77 4.01
CA THR A 741 15.92 -15.52 3.36
C THR A 741 15.86 -15.55 1.83
N SER A 742 15.47 -16.69 1.24
CA SER A 742 15.54 -16.94 -0.21
C SER A 742 14.53 -18.01 -0.69
N SER A 743 13.46 -18.25 0.08
CA SER A 743 12.47 -19.30 -0.18
C SER A 743 11.12 -18.72 -0.56
N CYS A 744 10.68 -18.93 -1.81
CA CYS A 744 9.29 -18.69 -2.22
C CYS A 744 8.36 -19.73 -1.59
N CYS A 745 7.17 -19.28 -1.18
CA CYS A 745 6.25 -20.00 -0.30
C CYS A 745 4.95 -20.45 -1.01
N SER A 746 4.86 -20.26 -2.33
CA SER A 746 3.61 -20.21 -3.12
C SER A 746 2.67 -19.03 -2.78
N ALA A 747 3.02 -18.21 -1.79
CA ALA A 747 2.31 -16.97 -1.49
C ALA A 747 2.66 -15.89 -2.51
N SER A 748 1.92 -15.83 -3.62
CA SER A 748 2.03 -14.76 -4.62
C SER A 748 0.69 -14.49 -5.32
N LEU A 749 0.60 -13.33 -5.96
CA LEU A 749 -0.45 -12.99 -6.92
C LEU A 749 -0.13 -13.65 -8.27
N SER A 750 -1.10 -14.40 -8.80
CA SER A 750 -0.96 -15.15 -10.05
C SER A 750 -2.15 -14.91 -10.97
N MET A 751 -1.90 -14.33 -12.14
CA MET A 751 -2.93 -14.04 -13.16
C MET A 751 -2.41 -14.46 -14.54
N SER A 752 -3.07 -15.42 -15.18
CA SER A 752 -2.65 -15.97 -16.49
C SER A 752 -3.46 -15.45 -17.69
N GLY A 753 -4.22 -14.37 -17.53
CA GLY A 753 -5.16 -13.86 -18.54
C GLY A 753 -6.44 -14.69 -18.60
N GLY A 754 -7.58 -14.06 -18.30
CA GLY A 754 -8.91 -14.68 -18.36
C GLY A 754 -9.85 -14.25 -17.24
N GLY A 755 -9.29 -13.80 -16.10
CA GLY A 755 -10.00 -13.04 -15.08
C GLY A 755 -9.61 -11.57 -15.14
N ASP A 756 -10.46 -10.72 -14.57
CA ASP A 756 -10.22 -9.29 -14.39
C ASP A 756 -10.28 -8.90 -12.91
N VAL A 757 -9.54 -7.85 -12.56
CA VAL A 757 -9.43 -7.35 -11.19
C VAL A 757 -9.47 -5.83 -11.21
N TYR A 758 -10.35 -5.21 -10.42
CA TYR A 758 -10.37 -3.76 -10.23
C TYR A 758 -10.38 -3.47 -8.73
N VAL A 759 -9.23 -3.09 -8.15
CA VAL A 759 -9.14 -2.87 -6.70
C VAL A 759 -8.34 -1.62 -6.32
N PHE A 760 -8.79 -0.92 -5.27
CA PHE A 760 -8.14 0.28 -4.74
C PHE A 760 -7.69 0.16 -3.29
N SER A 761 -6.54 0.78 -3.00
CA SER A 761 -6.04 1.02 -1.64
C SER A 761 -6.29 2.46 -1.18
N GLY A 762 -6.08 2.73 0.11
CA GLY A 762 -6.55 3.92 0.81
C GLY A 762 -5.49 4.61 1.66
N GLN A 763 -5.79 5.84 2.09
CA GLN A 763 -4.90 6.69 2.90
C GLN A 763 -4.39 5.98 4.18
N GLN A 764 -5.22 5.11 4.77
CA GLN A 764 -4.91 4.36 5.98
C GLN A 764 -3.83 3.27 5.82
N PHE A 765 -3.59 2.82 4.58
CA PHE A 765 -2.59 1.79 4.24
C PHE A 765 -1.43 2.37 3.44
N GLY A 766 -1.15 3.68 3.56
CA GLY A 766 -0.14 4.35 2.72
C GLY A 766 -0.46 4.37 1.22
N ARG A 767 -1.66 3.93 0.84
CA ARG A 767 -2.08 3.51 -0.51
C ARG A 767 -1.30 2.32 -1.09
N GLU A 768 -0.73 1.49 -0.22
CA GLU A 768 -0.13 0.19 -0.51
C GLU A 768 -1.26 -0.82 -0.81
N LEU A 769 -1.21 -1.46 -1.98
CA LEU A 769 -2.28 -2.34 -2.48
C LEU A 769 -1.84 -3.80 -2.54
N VAL A 770 -0.57 -4.04 -2.87
CA VAL A 770 0.08 -5.35 -2.73
C VAL A 770 1.33 -5.17 -1.87
N TYR A 771 1.42 -5.92 -0.77
CA TYR A 771 2.55 -5.90 0.16
C TYR A 771 3.19 -7.28 0.26
N GLU A 772 4.49 -7.35 -0.01
CA GLU A 772 5.35 -8.48 0.31
C GLU A 772 6.53 -8.03 1.20
N PRO A 773 6.90 -8.81 2.23
CA PRO A 773 8.01 -8.46 3.12
C PRO A 773 9.36 -8.53 2.39
N GLY A 774 10.23 -7.55 2.67
CA GLY A 774 11.58 -7.42 2.15
C GLY A 774 12.70 -7.88 3.10
N PRO A 775 13.97 -7.82 2.66
CA PRO A 775 15.15 -8.29 3.40
C PRO A 775 15.34 -7.65 4.78
N GLN A 776 14.80 -6.45 4.99
CA GLN A 776 14.95 -5.64 6.20
C GLN A 776 13.76 -5.76 7.17
N GLN A 777 12.74 -6.57 6.85
CA GLN A 777 11.48 -6.66 7.60
C GLN A 777 11.33 -7.97 8.37
N SER A 778 10.22 -8.09 9.10
CA SER A 778 9.75 -9.32 9.74
C SER A 778 8.24 -9.38 9.51
N PRO A 779 7.65 -10.49 9.00
CA PRO A 779 8.26 -11.80 8.75
C PRO A 779 9.35 -11.80 7.66
N SER A 780 10.00 -12.94 7.50
CA SER A 780 11.06 -13.17 6.49
C SER A 780 10.64 -12.76 5.07
N PRO A 781 11.59 -12.48 4.17
CA PRO A 781 11.29 -11.95 2.85
C PRO A 781 10.45 -12.91 2.01
N ASN A 782 9.56 -12.36 1.18
CA ASN A 782 8.95 -13.11 0.11
C ASN A 782 9.78 -12.93 -1.17
N THR A 783 9.97 -14.03 -1.90
CA THR A 783 10.87 -14.12 -3.07
C THR A 783 10.18 -14.80 -4.25
N CYS A 784 8.84 -14.86 -4.21
CA CYS A 784 8.06 -15.47 -5.28
C CYS A 784 8.07 -14.67 -6.59
N ALA A 785 7.59 -15.31 -7.64
CA ALA A 785 7.29 -14.67 -8.91
C ALA A 785 5.80 -14.34 -8.97
N ASN A 786 5.50 -13.04 -9.03
CA ASN A 786 4.15 -12.52 -9.23
C ASN A 786 3.86 -12.38 -10.73
N SER A 787 2.62 -12.66 -11.13
CA SER A 787 2.15 -12.41 -12.49
C SER A 787 0.83 -11.62 -12.48
N VAL A 788 0.82 -10.53 -13.23
CA VAL A 788 -0.37 -9.70 -13.47
C VAL A 788 -0.62 -9.69 -14.97
N SER A 789 -1.71 -10.34 -15.39
CA SER A 789 -2.17 -10.37 -16.78
C SER A 789 -3.68 -10.24 -16.77
N GLY A 790 -4.18 -9.06 -17.17
CA GLY A 790 -5.60 -8.83 -17.35
C GLY A 790 -6.17 -9.51 -18.60
N HIS A 791 -7.45 -9.30 -18.85
CA HIS A 791 -8.11 -9.73 -20.08
C HIS A 791 -8.99 -8.64 -20.70
N GLY A 792 -9.77 -7.96 -19.86
CA GLY A 792 -10.50 -6.75 -20.17
C GLY A 792 -10.20 -5.68 -19.13
N VAL A 793 -11.08 -5.53 -18.14
CA VAL A 793 -11.07 -4.40 -17.21
C VAL A 793 -10.22 -4.71 -15.97
N THR A 794 -8.90 -4.76 -16.16
CA THR A 794 -7.94 -4.97 -15.06
C THR A 794 -7.24 -3.65 -14.67
N SER A 795 -7.48 -3.20 -13.45
CA SER A 795 -6.87 -2.01 -12.85
C SER A 795 -6.48 -2.24 -11.39
N PHE A 796 -5.32 -1.76 -10.99
CA PHE A 796 -4.85 -1.78 -9.60
C PHE A 796 -4.51 -0.36 -9.16
N LEU A 797 -5.30 0.20 -8.25
CA LEU A 797 -5.21 1.58 -7.78
C LEU A 797 -4.47 1.66 -6.44
N GLY A 798 -3.14 1.52 -6.50
CA GLY A 798 -2.24 1.66 -5.35
C GLY A 798 -0.82 1.14 -5.65
N ILE A 799 0.05 1.22 -4.65
CA ILE A 799 1.46 0.81 -4.75
C ILE A 799 1.57 -0.72 -4.72
N PHE A 800 2.38 -1.28 -5.62
CA PHE A 800 2.91 -2.63 -5.50
C PHE A 800 4.26 -2.57 -4.78
N TYR A 801 4.35 -3.16 -3.59
CA TYR A 801 5.56 -3.18 -2.76
C TYR A 801 6.06 -4.62 -2.62
N LEU A 802 7.04 -4.97 -3.45
CA LEU A 802 7.57 -6.32 -3.69
C LEU A 802 9.12 -6.38 -3.55
N PRO A 803 9.74 -5.81 -2.50
CA PRO A 803 11.17 -5.50 -2.44
C PRO A 803 12.15 -6.70 -2.59
N ALA A 804 11.73 -7.93 -2.30
CA ALA A 804 12.52 -9.16 -2.49
C ALA A 804 11.97 -10.08 -3.60
N ALA A 805 10.84 -9.72 -4.22
CA ALA A 805 10.13 -10.55 -5.17
C ALA A 805 10.21 -10.03 -6.61
N SER A 806 9.90 -10.90 -7.56
CA SER A 806 9.87 -10.57 -8.99
C SER A 806 8.42 -10.40 -9.47
N ILE A 807 8.20 -9.54 -10.47
CA ILE A 807 6.88 -9.38 -11.09
C ILE A 807 6.96 -9.41 -12.62
N THR A 808 6.00 -10.07 -13.25
CA THR A 808 5.72 -9.97 -14.69
C THR A 808 4.35 -9.34 -14.92
N ILE A 809 4.32 -8.19 -15.59
CA ILE A 809 3.09 -7.49 -16.00
C ILE A 809 2.89 -7.75 -17.49
N THR A 810 1.74 -8.28 -17.90
CA THR A 810 1.42 -8.58 -19.30
C THR A 810 0.18 -7.81 -19.76
N GLY A 811 0.31 -7.11 -20.88
CA GLY A 811 -0.80 -6.43 -21.56
C GLY A 811 -1.71 -7.41 -22.28
N SER A 812 -2.98 -7.04 -22.40
CA SER A 812 -3.98 -7.74 -23.20
C SER A 812 -4.50 -6.82 -24.31
N SER A 813 -4.98 -7.39 -25.41
CA SER A 813 -5.32 -6.63 -26.63
C SER A 813 -6.72 -5.96 -26.61
N GLY A 814 -7.38 -5.91 -25.45
CA GLY A 814 -8.76 -5.41 -25.31
C GLY A 814 -8.85 -4.02 -24.68
N TYR A 815 -8.35 -3.90 -23.45
CA TYR A 815 -8.44 -2.68 -22.63
C TYR A 815 -7.16 -2.51 -21.78
N LEU A 816 -6.96 -1.30 -21.24
CA LEU A 816 -5.74 -0.88 -20.57
C LEU A 816 -5.51 -1.60 -19.23
N ALA A 817 -4.56 -2.55 -19.21
CA ALA A 817 -4.05 -3.13 -17.98
C ALA A 817 -3.28 -2.05 -17.21
N SER A 818 -3.90 -1.50 -16.16
CA SER A 818 -3.47 -0.25 -15.52
C SER A 818 -2.98 -0.49 -14.09
N ILE A 819 -1.72 -0.12 -13.79
CA ILE A 819 -1.24 -0.01 -12.40
C ILE A 819 -1.12 1.48 -12.07
N ALA A 820 -2.07 2.01 -11.31
CA ALA A 820 -2.20 3.41 -10.95
C ALA A 820 -1.78 3.62 -9.48
N GLY A 821 -0.50 3.95 -9.28
CA GLY A 821 0.14 4.04 -7.97
C GLY A 821 1.63 3.66 -8.02
N GLY A 822 2.05 2.91 -9.03
CA GLY A 822 3.44 2.57 -9.27
C GLY A 822 3.94 1.30 -8.56
N LEU A 823 5.18 0.94 -8.88
CA LEU A 823 5.79 -0.36 -8.58
C LEU A 823 7.15 -0.22 -7.90
N ILE A 824 7.35 -0.94 -6.80
CA ILE A 824 8.63 -1.20 -6.15
C ILE A 824 8.83 -2.72 -6.15
N ALA A 825 9.86 -3.25 -6.82
CA ALA A 825 10.11 -4.70 -6.91
C ALA A 825 11.60 -5.05 -6.83
N TYR A 826 11.96 -6.32 -6.60
CA TYR A 826 13.34 -6.76 -6.77
C TYR A 826 13.72 -6.74 -8.26
N THR A 827 12.95 -7.42 -9.10
CA THR A 827 13.03 -7.34 -10.56
C THR A 827 11.65 -7.22 -11.20
N ALA A 828 11.56 -6.52 -12.33
CA ALA A 828 10.31 -6.33 -13.06
C ALA A 828 10.45 -6.67 -14.55
N THR A 829 9.46 -7.36 -15.09
CA THR A 829 9.30 -7.59 -16.53
C THR A 829 7.97 -7.04 -16.99
N ILE A 830 7.97 -6.17 -18.01
CA ILE A 830 6.77 -5.65 -18.65
C ILE A 830 6.69 -6.23 -20.06
N ASN A 831 5.61 -6.96 -20.33
CA ASN A 831 5.34 -7.67 -21.56
C ASN A 831 4.22 -6.97 -22.34
N GLY A 832 4.61 -6.07 -23.24
CA GLY A 832 3.72 -5.36 -24.17
C GLY A 832 3.25 -6.27 -25.30
N ASN A 833 2.32 -7.17 -25.02
CA ASN A 833 1.54 -7.93 -26.01
C ASN A 833 0.09 -7.40 -26.08
N GLY A 834 -0.07 -6.11 -25.79
CA GLY A 834 -1.31 -5.42 -25.52
C GLY A 834 -1.00 -4.11 -24.78
N SER A 835 -1.96 -3.18 -24.75
CA SER A 835 -1.80 -1.86 -24.12
C SER A 835 -1.63 -1.95 -22.59
N VAL A 836 -0.39 -1.97 -22.11
CA VAL A 836 -0.03 -1.79 -20.69
C VAL A 836 0.09 -0.31 -20.37
N SER A 837 -0.44 0.11 -19.22
CA SER A 837 -0.05 1.39 -18.63
C SER A 837 0.35 1.30 -17.16
N ILE A 838 1.41 2.00 -16.80
CA ILE A 838 1.86 2.16 -15.41
C ILE A 838 1.92 3.66 -15.12
N VAL A 839 1.13 4.09 -14.15
CA VAL A 839 1.02 5.50 -13.74
C VAL A 839 1.56 5.62 -12.32
N GLY A 840 2.72 6.27 -12.19
CA GLY A 840 3.16 6.80 -10.91
C GLY A 840 2.22 7.92 -10.47
N ASP A 841 1.76 7.88 -9.23
CA ASP A 841 0.78 8.85 -8.72
C ASP A 841 1.47 10.00 -7.96
N PRO A 842 1.25 11.27 -8.35
CA PRO A 842 1.96 12.43 -7.77
C PRO A 842 1.52 12.80 -6.36
N SER A 843 0.45 12.18 -5.84
CA SER A 843 0.02 12.33 -4.45
C SER A 843 0.71 11.35 -3.49
N LEU A 844 1.47 10.39 -4.01
CA LEU A 844 2.22 9.46 -3.19
C LEU A 844 3.53 10.06 -2.69
N ARG A 845 4.12 9.42 -1.68
CA ARG A 845 5.41 9.83 -1.11
C ARG A 845 6.50 9.68 -2.18
N THR A 846 7.13 10.77 -2.62
CA THR A 846 8.18 10.71 -3.66
C THR A 846 9.31 9.76 -3.24
N TRP A 847 9.39 8.57 -3.85
CA TRP A 847 10.52 7.65 -3.72
C TRP A 847 11.57 7.88 -4.82
N PRO A 848 12.86 7.59 -4.57
CA PRO A 848 13.46 7.28 -3.27
C PRO A 848 13.38 8.46 -2.29
N PRO A 849 13.42 8.19 -0.96
CA PRO A 849 13.50 9.25 0.04
C PRO A 849 14.77 10.10 -0.14
N SER A 850 14.61 11.39 0.12
CA SER A 850 15.64 12.40 -0.06
C SER A 850 16.67 12.35 1.08
N VAL A 851 17.93 12.10 0.73
CA VAL A 851 19.11 11.91 1.59
C VAL A 851 19.21 10.54 2.27
N ARG A 852 20.31 9.84 1.95
CA ARG A 852 20.76 8.61 2.61
C ARG A 852 22.29 8.56 2.67
N LEU A 853 22.83 7.80 3.63
CA LEU A 853 24.22 7.34 3.58
C LEU A 853 24.34 6.13 2.64
N THR A 854 25.50 5.99 2.02
CA THR A 854 25.96 4.84 1.23
C THR A 854 27.40 4.56 1.63
N GLN A 855 27.65 3.40 2.22
CA GLN A 855 28.97 2.89 2.62
C GLN A 855 29.40 1.77 1.68
#